data_AF-A0A0Q8PPG5-F1
#
_entry.id   AF-A0A0Q8PPG5-F1
#
_cell.length_a   1.000
_cell.length_b   1.000
_cell.length_c   1.000
_cell.angle_alpha   90.00
_cell.angle_beta   90.00
_cell.angle_gamma   90.00
#
_symmetry.space_group_name_H-M   'P 1'
#
loop_
_entity.id
_entity.type
_entity.pdbx_description
1 polymer ?
#
loop_
_entity_poly.entity_id
_entity_poly.type
_entity_poly.pdbx_seq_one_letter_code
_entity_poly.pdbx_strand_id
1 'polypeptide(L)'
;MTSEQPRPAAAGAVGPPTSSYRLQLQPAFTLHDARHAVPYLAALGVSHLHLSPLLEATPGSTHGYDTVDHGRISEQLGGEPALRELAAEAHRHQLRLIADVVPNHMAVPVPEQLNQPLWEVLRDGPDSRYAHWFDIDWTAQPGPADAPGRGRLLLPLLGDRLGAELDRFTVDGDTLRYFEHAFPLRPGTAGLPIAELLSRQWYRPAWWRLADGELNYRRFFTVNQLIAVRVEVPEVFEATHRTLLRLHADGVLDGFRIDHPDGLADPRGYLRRLAEATGGAYTVVEKILTGPERLPADWACAGTTGYDALRRIDGVLTDHAGAERLVHAYRLDCGTLAAPAEEARRGRAELTAPGGELAAEVARLVRLVERICAAEPALADHPAPAVRAVLAQLLTAYPVYRPYVVPGEPAPPEAVTDVTAALAAVPPELVATATLVRGLTLGQLGRSPAKDEFCARLGQTASAVAAKGVEDTAFYRFNALLSLNEVGGFPAHPGLRPAEFHDWCGYLAEHWPHTMTALSTHDTKRSADARARLTVLAELPERWAAECAAWTTAAGRCPDRPTAWLLWQTLIAAWPVEPDRLVGILLKSVREAKRATSWTTPDEQYERRLVEYARAALANPGLSPRIDGFVHSIAPHARSNSLAAALLHLTMPGVPDLFQGSEEPLYTLVDPDNRAPVDLGSLAVRLTDSPTDRPGDLAREKLHLTATALRLRRAGELGPYRPLSATGPAAGHLLAFARGERTVSAVTRLPYGLAHHGGWRDTVLGLPAGRWTDQLTGHPVEGGEVSVAELLTHHPVALLVRDSEV
;
A
#
# COMPACT_ATOMS: atom_id res chain seq x y z
N MET A 1 -18.83 11.13 -56.16
CA MET A 1 -18.82 9.84 -55.45
C MET A 1 -17.49 9.73 -54.72
N THR A 2 -17.42 10.30 -53.54
CA THR A 2 -16.29 10.22 -52.61
C THR A 2 -16.73 9.30 -51.49
N SER A 3 -16.13 8.13 -51.41
CA SER A 3 -16.45 7.10 -50.41
C SER A 3 -16.03 7.61 -49.03
N GLU A 4 -17.01 7.89 -48.17
CA GLU A 4 -16.80 8.01 -46.74
C GLU A 4 -16.33 6.66 -46.20
N GLN A 5 -15.10 6.61 -45.70
CA GLN A 5 -14.66 5.51 -44.86
C GLN A 5 -15.46 5.55 -43.55
N PRO A 6 -15.97 4.41 -43.06
CA PRO A 6 -16.67 4.37 -41.79
C PRO A 6 -15.69 4.70 -40.66
N ARG A 7 -16.03 5.72 -39.85
CA ARG A 7 -15.39 5.93 -38.55
C ARG A 7 -15.51 4.63 -37.72
N PRO A 8 -14.45 4.14 -37.07
CA PRO A 8 -14.60 3.03 -36.13
C PRO A 8 -15.61 3.43 -35.07
N ALA A 9 -16.54 2.51 -34.77
CA ALA A 9 -17.53 2.70 -33.73
C ALA A 9 -16.82 3.09 -32.42
N ALA A 10 -17.34 4.12 -31.76
CA ALA A 10 -16.94 4.42 -30.38
C ALA A 10 -17.00 3.12 -29.58
N ALA A 11 -15.89 2.75 -28.93
CA ALA A 11 -15.85 1.62 -28.01
C ALA A 11 -17.02 1.81 -27.03
N GLY A 12 -18.02 0.92 -27.10
CA GLY A 12 -19.16 0.96 -26.20
C GLY A 12 -18.65 0.95 -24.77
N ALA A 13 -19.22 1.79 -23.90
CA ALA A 13 -18.81 1.89 -22.51
C ALA A 13 -18.69 0.48 -21.89
N VAL A 14 -17.46 0.07 -21.59
CA VAL A 14 -17.17 -1.21 -20.95
C VAL A 14 -17.68 -1.09 -19.52
N GLY A 15 -18.54 -2.02 -19.10
CA GLY A 15 -19.00 -2.08 -17.71
C GLY A 15 -17.82 -2.25 -16.73
N PRO A 16 -18.00 -1.90 -15.45
CA PRO A 16 -16.95 -2.03 -14.45
C PRO A 16 -16.48 -3.50 -14.32
N PRO A 17 -15.23 -3.74 -13.87
CA PRO A 17 -14.73 -5.10 -13.66
C PRO A 17 -15.61 -5.89 -12.70
N THR A 18 -15.81 -7.19 -12.98
CA THR A 18 -16.43 -8.09 -12.00
C THR A 18 -15.42 -8.53 -10.94
N SER A 19 -14.15 -8.59 -11.32
CA SER A 19 -12.98 -8.98 -10.53
C SER A 19 -11.70 -8.72 -11.34
N SER A 20 -10.58 -8.49 -10.65
CA SER A 20 -9.26 -8.30 -11.26
C SER A 20 -8.20 -9.24 -10.67
N TYR A 21 -7.11 -9.45 -11.41
CA TYR A 21 -5.96 -10.26 -10.99
C TYR A 21 -4.67 -9.46 -11.14
N ARG A 22 -4.01 -9.12 -10.03
CA ARG A 22 -2.77 -8.36 -9.98
C ARG A 22 -1.58 -9.21 -10.43
N LEU A 23 -0.91 -8.78 -11.50
CA LEU A 23 0.32 -9.35 -12.02
C LEU A 23 1.50 -8.40 -11.78
N GLN A 24 2.54 -8.90 -11.10
CA GLN A 24 3.82 -8.22 -10.89
C GLN A 24 4.74 -8.50 -12.09
N LEU A 25 4.72 -7.58 -13.06
CA LEU A 25 5.60 -7.63 -14.21
C LEU A 25 7.03 -7.23 -13.82
N GLN A 26 7.99 -8.03 -14.23
CA GLN A 26 9.42 -7.86 -13.95
C GLN A 26 10.24 -8.64 -14.99
N PRO A 27 11.57 -8.47 -15.08
CA PRO A 27 12.40 -9.22 -16.03
C PRO A 27 12.27 -10.76 -15.92
N ALA A 28 11.89 -11.27 -14.75
CA ALA A 28 11.63 -12.69 -14.52
C ALA A 28 10.17 -13.14 -14.79
N PHE A 29 9.26 -12.20 -15.09
CA PHE A 29 7.86 -12.44 -15.45
C PHE A 29 7.37 -11.28 -16.32
N THR A 30 7.56 -11.40 -17.63
CA THR A 30 7.38 -10.33 -18.63
C THR A 30 5.93 -10.25 -19.16
N LEU A 31 5.66 -9.31 -20.08
CA LEU A 31 4.37 -9.24 -20.78
C LEU A 31 4.09 -10.50 -21.61
N HIS A 32 5.12 -11.17 -22.13
CA HIS A 32 4.96 -12.44 -22.84
C HIS A 32 4.51 -13.55 -21.88
N ASP A 33 5.07 -13.60 -20.67
CA ASP A 33 4.68 -14.57 -19.64
C ASP A 33 3.25 -14.33 -19.16
N ALA A 34 2.88 -13.06 -18.93
CA ALA A 34 1.51 -12.66 -18.63
C ALA A 34 0.53 -13.10 -19.74
N ARG A 35 0.92 -12.99 -21.01
CA ARG A 35 0.10 -13.45 -22.15
C ARG A 35 -0.11 -14.96 -22.11
N HIS A 36 0.92 -15.73 -21.76
CA HIS A 36 0.79 -17.19 -21.60
C HIS A 36 -0.13 -17.60 -20.46
N ALA A 37 -0.30 -16.75 -19.44
CA ALA A 37 -1.21 -16.97 -18.33
C ALA A 37 -2.70 -16.67 -18.64
N VAL A 38 -2.99 -15.93 -19.72
CA VAL A 38 -4.36 -15.48 -20.04
C VAL A 38 -5.40 -16.62 -20.06
N PRO A 39 -5.16 -17.77 -20.72
CA PRO A 39 -6.15 -18.85 -20.75
C PRO A 39 -6.49 -19.39 -19.37
N TYR A 40 -5.47 -19.52 -18.50
CA TYR A 40 -5.64 -19.93 -17.12
C TYR A 40 -6.48 -18.92 -16.33
N LEU A 41 -6.12 -17.63 -16.39
CA LEU A 41 -6.82 -16.58 -15.66
C LEU A 41 -8.29 -16.44 -16.12
N ALA A 42 -8.54 -16.60 -17.42
CA ALA A 42 -9.90 -16.66 -17.96
C ALA A 42 -10.68 -17.86 -17.42
N ALA A 43 -10.05 -19.03 -17.28
CA ALA A 43 -10.65 -20.23 -16.72
C ALA A 43 -10.88 -20.12 -15.19
N LEU A 44 -10.02 -19.41 -14.47
CA LEU A 44 -10.20 -19.08 -13.06
C LEU A 44 -11.45 -18.22 -12.85
N GLY A 45 -11.78 -17.34 -13.81
CA GLY A 45 -13.03 -16.58 -13.84
C GLY A 45 -12.87 -15.08 -13.58
N VAL A 46 -11.65 -14.54 -13.66
CA VAL A 46 -11.44 -13.08 -13.56
C VAL A 46 -11.96 -12.37 -14.81
N SER A 47 -12.16 -11.04 -14.71
CA SER A 47 -12.57 -10.21 -15.85
C SER A 47 -11.46 -9.28 -16.35
N HIS A 48 -10.53 -8.90 -15.48
CA HIS A 48 -9.48 -7.94 -15.79
C HIS A 48 -8.13 -8.43 -15.28
N LEU A 49 -7.08 -8.13 -16.02
CA LEU A 49 -5.69 -8.21 -15.56
C LEU A 49 -5.28 -6.86 -15.01
N HIS A 50 -4.86 -6.80 -13.76
CA HIS A 50 -4.33 -5.62 -13.11
C HIS A 50 -2.80 -5.68 -13.21
N LEU A 51 -2.23 -4.91 -14.13
CA LEU A 51 -0.80 -4.95 -14.44
C LEU A 51 -0.05 -3.94 -13.58
N SER A 52 1.09 -4.33 -13.01
CA SER A 52 2.05 -3.39 -12.41
C SER A 52 2.54 -2.34 -13.43
N PRO A 53 3.25 -1.27 -12.99
CA PRO A 53 3.63 -0.18 -13.88
C PRO A 53 4.34 -0.63 -15.17
N LEU A 54 3.89 -0.06 -16.29
CA LEU A 54 4.27 -0.51 -17.65
C LEU A 54 5.34 0.36 -18.32
N LEU A 55 5.50 1.60 -17.84
CA LEU A 55 6.41 2.58 -18.44
C LEU A 55 7.87 2.20 -18.17
N GLU A 56 8.78 2.71 -18.98
CA GLU A 56 10.21 2.40 -18.84
C GLU A 56 10.72 2.78 -17.45
N ALA A 57 11.26 1.80 -16.74
CA ALA A 57 11.81 1.94 -15.39
C ALA A 57 13.32 1.76 -15.40
N THR A 58 13.96 1.94 -14.24
CA THR A 58 15.40 1.65 -14.12
C THR A 58 15.70 0.21 -14.57
N PRO A 59 16.80 -0.03 -15.32
CA PRO A 59 17.20 -1.37 -15.72
C PRO A 59 17.29 -2.33 -14.53
N GLY A 60 16.65 -3.50 -14.66
CA GLY A 60 16.60 -4.50 -13.60
C GLY A 60 15.54 -4.24 -12.52
N SER A 61 14.75 -3.16 -12.64
CA SER A 61 13.61 -2.93 -11.74
C SER A 61 12.66 -4.12 -11.72
N THR A 62 12.33 -4.58 -10.52
CA THR A 62 11.41 -5.70 -10.26
C THR A 62 9.98 -5.23 -9.97
N HIS A 63 9.72 -3.93 -10.07
CA HIS A 63 8.45 -3.33 -9.66
C HIS A 63 7.93 -2.21 -10.56
N GLY A 64 8.78 -1.52 -11.33
CA GLY A 64 8.37 -0.50 -12.30
C GLY A 64 8.05 0.90 -11.75
N TYR A 65 7.88 1.07 -10.43
CA TYR A 65 7.62 2.37 -9.78
C TYR A 65 8.71 3.44 -9.95
N ASP A 66 9.92 3.05 -10.34
CA ASP A 66 11.07 3.91 -10.60
C ASP A 66 11.17 4.27 -12.09
N THR A 67 10.11 4.93 -12.60
CA THR A 67 9.99 5.33 -14.01
C THR A 67 11.09 6.31 -14.42
N VAL A 68 11.77 6.02 -15.54
CA VAL A 68 12.79 6.87 -16.16
C VAL A 68 12.32 7.54 -17.45
N ASP A 69 11.35 6.94 -18.16
CA ASP A 69 10.80 7.50 -19.40
C ASP A 69 9.29 7.18 -19.54
N HIS A 70 8.47 8.23 -19.58
CA HIS A 70 7.02 8.13 -19.77
C HIS A 70 6.59 7.93 -21.24
N GLY A 71 7.52 8.11 -22.18
CA GLY A 71 7.27 8.03 -23.62
C GLY A 71 7.18 6.61 -24.17
N ARG A 72 7.52 5.58 -23.37
CA ARG A 72 7.65 4.21 -23.85
C ARG A 72 7.19 3.18 -22.82
N ILE A 73 6.70 2.05 -23.32
CA ILE A 73 6.54 0.82 -22.54
C ILE A 73 7.91 0.19 -22.35
N SER A 74 8.17 -0.35 -21.17
CA SER A 74 9.50 -0.84 -20.80
C SER A 74 10.00 -1.97 -21.70
N GLU A 75 11.18 -1.80 -22.29
CA GLU A 75 11.79 -2.77 -23.20
C GLU A 75 12.15 -4.08 -22.48
N GLN A 76 12.54 -4.02 -21.20
CA GLN A 76 12.81 -5.21 -20.37
C GLN A 76 11.56 -6.05 -20.08
N LEU A 77 10.35 -5.53 -20.33
CA LEU A 77 9.10 -6.28 -20.26
C LEU A 77 8.64 -6.81 -21.63
N GLY A 78 9.35 -6.49 -22.72
CA GLY A 78 8.99 -6.82 -24.10
C GLY A 78 8.43 -5.64 -24.93
N GLY A 79 8.35 -4.44 -24.34
CA GLY A 79 7.93 -3.22 -25.02
C GLY A 79 6.45 -3.18 -25.41
N GLU A 80 6.07 -2.16 -26.17
CA GLU A 80 4.69 -1.96 -26.62
C GLU A 80 4.14 -3.12 -27.49
N PRO A 81 4.91 -3.77 -28.39
CA PRO A 81 4.42 -4.92 -29.15
C PRO A 81 3.92 -6.05 -28.25
N ALA A 82 4.68 -6.41 -27.20
CA ALA A 82 4.28 -7.45 -26.26
C ALA A 82 3.01 -7.08 -25.48
N LEU A 83 2.85 -5.80 -25.10
CA LEU A 83 1.62 -5.33 -24.45
C LEU A 83 0.40 -5.46 -25.36
N ARG A 84 0.54 -5.13 -26.65
CA ARG A 84 -0.54 -5.26 -27.64
C ARG A 84 -0.89 -6.73 -27.90
N GLU A 85 0.09 -7.62 -27.93
CA GLU A 85 -0.15 -9.06 -28.02
C GLU A 85 -0.87 -9.61 -26.78
N LEU A 86 -0.47 -9.17 -25.59
CA LEU A 86 -1.17 -9.48 -24.35
C LEU A 86 -2.62 -9.00 -24.40
N ALA A 87 -2.86 -7.75 -24.79
CA ALA A 87 -4.22 -7.21 -24.91
C ALA A 87 -5.06 -7.97 -25.93
N ALA A 88 -4.49 -8.33 -27.09
CA ALA A 88 -5.19 -9.11 -28.11
C ALA A 88 -5.60 -10.50 -27.58
N GLU A 89 -4.71 -11.18 -26.85
CA GLU A 89 -5.00 -12.48 -26.24
C GLU A 89 -6.03 -12.35 -25.11
N ALA A 90 -5.89 -11.35 -24.24
CA ALA A 90 -6.86 -11.02 -23.20
C ALA A 90 -8.26 -10.82 -23.81
N HIS A 91 -8.38 -10.00 -24.86
CA HIS A 91 -9.65 -9.74 -25.54
C HIS A 91 -10.26 -10.99 -26.19
N ARG A 92 -9.45 -11.89 -26.76
CA ARG A 92 -9.94 -13.20 -27.27
C ARG A 92 -10.60 -14.04 -26.17
N HIS A 93 -10.13 -13.88 -24.94
CA HIS A 93 -10.67 -14.53 -23.74
C HIS A 93 -11.70 -13.68 -22.98
N GLN A 94 -12.12 -12.54 -23.53
CA GLN A 94 -13.01 -11.56 -22.92
C GLN A 94 -12.48 -11.01 -21.58
N LEU A 95 -11.16 -10.92 -21.47
CA LEU A 95 -10.45 -10.21 -20.41
C LEU A 95 -10.04 -8.82 -20.89
N ARG A 96 -9.82 -7.92 -19.94
CA ARG A 96 -9.47 -6.50 -20.14
C ARG A 96 -8.25 -6.13 -19.29
N LEU A 97 -7.62 -4.99 -19.54
CA LEU A 97 -6.38 -4.59 -18.85
C LEU A 97 -6.57 -3.32 -18.01
N ILE A 98 -6.10 -3.36 -16.77
CA ILE A 98 -5.98 -2.20 -15.86
C ILE A 98 -4.49 -1.90 -15.70
N ALA A 99 -4.07 -0.67 -16.02
CA ALA A 99 -2.69 -0.23 -15.87
C ALA A 99 -2.48 0.48 -14.53
N ASP A 100 -1.42 0.09 -13.82
CA ASP A 100 -0.90 0.85 -12.69
C ASP A 100 -0.11 2.08 -13.18
N VAL A 101 -0.43 3.26 -12.64
CA VAL A 101 0.08 4.56 -13.08
C VAL A 101 0.78 5.25 -11.93
N VAL A 102 1.98 5.77 -12.19
CA VAL A 102 2.85 6.42 -11.19
C VAL A 102 2.96 7.93 -11.47
N PRO A 103 1.96 8.75 -11.13
CA PRO A 103 1.94 10.16 -11.51
C PRO A 103 2.79 11.06 -10.60
N ASN A 104 3.16 10.56 -9.41
CA ASN A 104 3.74 11.40 -8.36
C ASN A 104 5.24 11.69 -8.56
N HIS A 105 5.98 10.77 -9.18
CA HIS A 105 7.44 10.78 -9.15
C HIS A 105 8.09 10.08 -10.34
N MET A 106 9.38 10.35 -10.54
CA MET A 106 10.28 9.65 -11.46
C MET A 106 11.54 9.23 -10.69
N ALA A 107 12.28 8.27 -11.25
CA ALA A 107 13.58 7.88 -10.71
C ALA A 107 14.63 9.00 -10.85
N VAL A 108 15.57 9.04 -9.91
CA VAL A 108 16.92 9.59 -10.04
C VAL A 108 17.84 8.38 -10.25
N PRO A 109 17.97 7.88 -11.50
CA PRO A 109 18.58 6.59 -11.78
C PRO A 109 20.11 6.66 -11.72
N VAL A 110 20.76 5.49 -11.74
CA VAL A 110 22.20 5.37 -11.97
C VAL A 110 22.41 4.55 -13.24
N PRO A 111 23.01 5.10 -14.31
CA PRO A 111 23.43 6.51 -14.46
C PRO A 111 22.25 7.47 -14.65
N GLU A 112 22.39 8.73 -14.23
CA GLU A 112 21.32 9.74 -14.18
C GLU A 112 20.79 10.11 -15.58
N GLN A 113 21.59 9.89 -16.63
CA GLN A 113 21.20 10.14 -18.02
C GLN A 113 20.03 9.27 -18.51
N LEU A 114 19.67 8.20 -17.77
CA LEU A 114 18.47 7.42 -18.09
C LEU A 114 17.17 8.24 -17.91
N ASN A 115 17.17 9.25 -17.03
CA ASN A 115 16.07 10.21 -16.90
C ASN A 115 16.42 11.49 -17.68
N GLN A 116 16.01 11.55 -18.94
CA GLN A 116 16.34 12.66 -19.84
C GLN A 116 15.81 14.04 -19.36
N PRO A 117 14.55 14.18 -18.89
CA PRO A 117 14.09 15.43 -18.30
C PRO A 117 14.97 15.90 -17.13
N LEU A 118 15.36 15.00 -16.22
CA LEU A 118 16.23 15.36 -15.10
C LEU A 118 17.65 15.70 -15.57
N TRP A 119 18.20 14.95 -16.52
CA TRP A 119 19.50 15.24 -17.13
C TRP A 119 19.57 16.66 -17.69
N GLU A 120 18.55 17.13 -18.41
CA GLU A 120 18.48 18.52 -18.88
C GLU A 120 18.41 19.53 -17.72
N VAL A 121 17.70 19.22 -16.63
CA VAL A 121 17.68 20.07 -15.43
C VAL A 121 19.05 20.14 -14.75
N LEU A 122 19.80 19.04 -14.69
CA LEU A 122 21.16 19.04 -14.17
C LEU A 122 22.11 19.87 -15.04
N ARG A 123 21.92 19.87 -16.36
CA ARG A 123 22.75 20.62 -17.32
C ARG A 123 22.46 22.11 -17.34
N ASP A 124 21.18 22.49 -17.37
CA ASP A 124 20.73 23.86 -17.65
C ASP A 124 20.13 24.57 -16.41
N GLY A 125 19.95 23.84 -15.30
CA GLY A 125 19.48 24.39 -14.04
C GLY A 125 18.06 24.96 -14.14
N PRO A 126 17.78 26.11 -13.48
CA PRO A 126 16.47 26.75 -13.52
C PRO A 126 16.00 27.21 -14.91
N ASP A 127 16.90 27.29 -15.90
CA ASP A 127 16.55 27.66 -17.29
C ASP A 127 16.14 26.45 -18.14
N SER A 128 16.27 25.23 -17.62
CA SER A 128 15.81 24.03 -18.32
C SER A 128 14.32 24.10 -18.59
N ARG A 129 13.90 23.70 -19.80
CA ARG A 129 12.48 23.53 -20.12
C ARG A 129 11.78 22.53 -19.20
N TYR A 130 12.53 21.63 -18.55
CA TYR A 130 12.00 20.65 -17.61
C TYR A 130 12.15 21.08 -16.13
N ALA A 131 12.69 22.27 -15.84
CA ALA A 131 12.85 22.72 -14.45
C ALA A 131 11.51 22.78 -13.69
N HIS A 132 10.41 23.07 -14.39
CA HIS A 132 9.07 23.11 -13.82
C HIS A 132 8.39 21.74 -13.72
N TRP A 133 8.94 20.69 -14.36
CA TRP A 133 8.43 19.32 -14.22
C TRP A 133 8.64 18.79 -12.81
N PHE A 134 9.79 19.11 -12.23
CA PHE A 134 10.18 18.62 -10.91
C PHE A 134 9.88 19.63 -9.82
N ASP A 135 9.63 19.11 -8.64
CA ASP A 135 9.28 19.92 -7.48
C ASP A 135 10.52 20.33 -6.67
N ILE A 136 11.27 21.29 -7.21
CA ILE A 136 12.55 21.76 -6.67
C ILE A 136 12.38 23.11 -5.96
N ASP A 137 12.80 23.18 -4.70
CA ASP A 137 12.99 24.42 -3.95
C ASP A 137 14.37 25.02 -4.27
N TRP A 138 14.40 25.82 -5.34
CA TRP A 138 15.59 26.56 -5.78
C TRP A 138 16.06 27.64 -4.78
N THR A 139 15.31 27.91 -3.70
CA THR A 139 15.72 28.88 -2.67
C THR A 139 16.49 28.23 -1.52
N ALA A 140 16.44 26.89 -1.40
CA ALA A 140 17.03 26.18 -0.27
C ALA A 140 18.54 25.98 -0.36
N GLN A 141 19.11 26.07 -1.58
CA GLN A 141 20.53 25.84 -1.82
C GLN A 141 21.11 27.03 -2.59
N PRO A 142 22.26 27.59 -2.18
CA PRO A 142 22.91 28.65 -2.93
C PRO A 142 23.35 28.14 -4.29
N GLY A 143 23.33 29.03 -5.29
CA GLY A 143 23.67 28.70 -6.66
C GLY A 143 25.13 28.33 -6.92
N PRO A 144 25.47 28.10 -8.20
CA PRO A 144 26.86 28.06 -8.66
C PRO A 144 27.67 29.27 -8.18
N ALA A 145 28.99 29.11 -8.03
CA ALA A 145 29.87 30.18 -7.54
C ALA A 145 29.79 31.47 -8.39
N ASP A 146 29.52 31.35 -9.69
CA ASP A 146 29.35 32.44 -10.65
C ASP A 146 27.89 32.93 -10.76
N ALA A 147 26.94 32.30 -10.07
CA ALA A 147 25.52 32.65 -10.05
C ALA A 147 24.85 32.34 -8.69
N PRO A 148 25.33 32.87 -7.55
CA PRO A 148 24.93 32.42 -6.21
C PRO A 148 23.45 32.65 -5.88
N GLY A 149 22.80 33.63 -6.52
CA GLY A 149 21.35 33.90 -6.37
C GLY A 149 20.44 32.96 -7.15
N ARG A 150 21.01 32.07 -7.97
CA ARG A 150 20.27 31.10 -8.78
C ARG A 150 20.53 29.70 -8.24
N GLY A 151 19.67 29.21 -7.37
CA GLY A 151 19.93 27.97 -6.64
C GLY A 151 20.25 26.76 -7.50
N ARG A 152 20.73 25.71 -6.83
CA ARG A 152 21.16 24.46 -7.46
C ARG A 152 20.49 23.25 -6.81
N LEU A 153 20.47 22.11 -7.49
CA LEU A 153 19.92 20.86 -6.97
C LEU A 153 20.93 20.15 -6.07
N LEU A 154 20.54 19.72 -4.86
CA LEU A 154 21.39 18.88 -4.01
C LEU A 154 21.17 17.40 -4.34
N LEU A 155 22.24 16.65 -4.63
CA LEU A 155 22.21 15.22 -4.96
C LEU A 155 22.92 14.41 -3.85
N PRO A 156 22.19 13.78 -2.92
CA PRO A 156 22.77 13.12 -1.74
C PRO A 156 23.22 11.68 -2.05
N LEU A 157 24.34 11.53 -2.78
CA LEU A 157 24.82 10.23 -3.29
C LEU A 157 26.27 9.88 -2.91
N LEU A 158 27.05 10.83 -2.39
CA LEU A 158 28.45 10.57 -2.05
C LEU A 158 28.54 9.70 -0.80
N GLY A 159 29.46 8.72 -0.81
CA GLY A 159 29.71 7.84 0.32
C GLY A 159 30.25 8.57 1.56
N ASP A 160 31.05 9.61 1.35
CA ASP A 160 31.62 10.48 2.39
C ASP A 160 31.46 11.97 2.00
N ARG A 161 32.01 12.87 2.82
CA ARG A 161 32.08 14.31 2.59
C ARG A 161 32.86 14.59 1.31
N LEU A 162 32.42 15.60 0.58
CA LEU A 162 32.96 15.96 -0.74
C LEU A 162 34.50 15.98 -0.81
N GLY A 163 35.17 16.56 0.18
CA GLY A 163 36.63 16.66 0.21
C GLY A 163 37.36 15.31 0.19
N ALA A 164 36.78 14.25 0.76
CA ALA A 164 37.33 12.89 0.74
C ALA A 164 37.04 12.14 -0.57
N GLU A 165 36.10 12.64 -1.36
CA GLU A 165 35.61 11.99 -2.59
C GLU A 165 36.11 12.69 -3.86
N LEU A 166 36.80 13.84 -3.76
CA LEU A 166 37.26 14.65 -4.90
C LEU A 166 38.08 13.86 -5.92
N ASP A 167 39.01 13.03 -5.45
CA ASP A 167 39.90 12.24 -6.31
C ASP A 167 39.18 11.08 -7.04
N ARG A 168 37.92 10.82 -6.69
CA ARG A 168 37.09 9.79 -7.34
C ARG A 168 36.29 10.32 -8.53
N PHE A 169 36.22 11.63 -8.69
CA PHE A 169 35.57 12.24 -9.83
C PHE A 169 36.47 12.22 -11.07
N THR A 170 35.90 11.88 -12.21
CA THR A 170 36.57 11.96 -13.50
C THR A 170 35.69 12.68 -14.51
N VAL A 171 36.30 13.30 -15.51
CA VAL A 171 35.58 13.95 -16.62
C VAL A 171 35.80 13.12 -17.88
N ASP A 172 34.70 12.75 -18.52
CA ASP A 172 34.64 12.03 -19.79
C ASP A 172 33.82 12.85 -20.79
N GLY A 173 34.50 13.60 -21.66
CA GLY A 173 33.87 14.54 -22.58
C GLY A 173 33.10 15.65 -21.87
N ASP A 174 31.78 15.66 -22.01
CA ASP A 174 30.84 16.59 -21.39
C ASP A 174 30.14 15.99 -20.15
N THR A 175 30.64 14.87 -19.64
CA THR A 175 30.05 14.13 -18.52
C THR A 175 31.02 14.05 -17.34
N LEU A 176 30.54 14.39 -16.15
CA LEU A 176 31.21 14.13 -14.87
C LEU A 176 30.82 12.73 -14.38
N ARG A 177 31.81 11.92 -13.98
CA ARG A 177 31.61 10.56 -13.47
C ARG A 177 31.99 10.47 -12.00
N TYR A 178 31.21 9.71 -11.23
CA TYR A 178 31.52 9.28 -9.87
C TYR A 178 31.07 7.82 -9.75
N PHE A 179 32.01 6.87 -9.84
CA PHE A 179 31.66 5.46 -10.05
C PHE A 179 30.70 5.28 -11.24
N GLU A 180 29.59 4.57 -11.07
CA GLU A 180 28.56 4.37 -12.09
C GLU A 180 27.69 5.63 -12.32
N HIS A 181 27.75 6.62 -11.44
CA HIS A 181 27.03 7.88 -11.61
C HIS A 181 27.58 8.69 -12.77
N ALA A 182 26.69 9.39 -13.45
CA ALA A 182 27.01 10.25 -14.59
C ALA A 182 26.20 11.53 -14.50
N PHE A 183 26.85 12.68 -14.59
CA PHE A 183 26.19 13.98 -14.55
C PHE A 183 26.61 14.82 -15.75
N PRO A 184 25.71 15.63 -16.33
CA PRO A 184 26.10 16.53 -17.40
C PRO A 184 26.98 17.65 -16.84
N LEU A 185 27.91 18.13 -17.64
CA LEU A 185 28.61 19.37 -17.34
C LEU A 185 27.80 20.57 -17.81
N ARG A 186 27.71 21.60 -16.96
CA ARG A 186 27.20 22.91 -17.37
C ARG A 186 28.04 23.43 -18.54
N PRO A 187 27.44 23.97 -19.61
CA PRO A 187 28.18 24.50 -20.75
C PRO A 187 29.29 25.48 -20.32
N GLY A 188 30.50 25.25 -20.82
CA GLY A 188 31.67 26.07 -20.51
C GLY A 188 32.48 25.67 -19.26
N THR A 189 32.14 24.59 -18.56
CA THR A 189 32.87 24.17 -17.33
C THR A 189 33.85 23.01 -17.51
N ALA A 190 33.92 22.37 -18.69
CA ALA A 190 34.64 21.10 -18.86
C ALA A 190 36.16 21.15 -18.67
N GLY A 191 36.79 22.31 -18.91
CA GLY A 191 38.24 22.48 -18.73
C GLY A 191 38.68 22.87 -17.31
N LEU A 192 37.74 23.00 -16.37
CA LEU A 192 38.05 23.48 -15.03
C LEU A 192 38.59 22.36 -14.13
N PRO A 193 39.48 22.65 -13.17
CA PRO A 193 39.86 21.70 -12.13
C PRO A 193 38.62 21.20 -11.37
N ILE A 194 38.59 19.93 -10.96
CA ILE A 194 37.40 19.26 -10.37
C ILE A 194 36.70 20.08 -9.29
N ALA A 195 37.44 20.65 -8.33
CA ALA A 195 36.85 21.46 -7.27
C ALA A 195 36.14 22.72 -7.80
N GLU A 196 36.74 23.41 -8.76
CA GLU A 196 36.13 24.58 -9.40
C GLU A 196 34.97 24.17 -10.31
N LEU A 197 35.13 23.09 -11.07
CA LEU A 197 34.11 22.49 -11.92
C LEU A 197 32.85 22.22 -11.12
N LEU A 198 32.96 21.49 -10.01
CA LEU A 198 31.84 21.14 -9.12
C LEU A 198 31.15 22.38 -8.56
N SER A 199 31.91 23.43 -8.22
CA SER A 199 31.36 24.68 -7.70
C SER A 199 30.51 25.47 -8.71
N ARG A 200 30.67 25.19 -10.01
CA ARG A 200 29.97 25.88 -11.11
C ARG A 200 28.77 25.11 -11.67
N GLN A 201 28.51 23.89 -11.20
CA GLN A 201 27.38 23.08 -11.67
C GLN A 201 26.05 23.55 -11.08
N TRP A 202 24.95 23.29 -11.81
CA TRP A 202 23.57 23.49 -11.33
C TRP A 202 23.10 22.39 -10.38
N TYR A 203 23.99 21.46 -10.05
CA TYR A 203 23.79 20.44 -9.04
C TYR A 203 24.99 20.41 -8.09
N ARG A 204 24.77 19.86 -6.90
CA ARG A 204 25.76 19.67 -5.83
C ARG A 204 25.73 18.21 -5.42
N PRO A 205 26.69 17.38 -5.89
CA PRO A 205 26.92 16.07 -5.29
C PRO A 205 27.28 16.26 -3.82
N ALA A 206 26.55 15.58 -2.94
CA ALA A 206 26.63 15.76 -1.50
C ALA A 206 26.69 14.41 -0.79
N TRP A 207 27.29 14.42 0.40
CA TRP A 207 27.26 13.27 1.30
C TRP A 207 25.82 12.86 1.56
N TRP A 208 25.51 11.57 1.38
CA TRP A 208 24.14 11.08 1.39
C TRP A 208 23.36 11.41 2.68
N ARG A 209 24.06 11.52 3.82
CA ARG A 209 23.45 11.88 5.11
C ARG A 209 22.94 13.32 5.20
N LEU A 210 23.30 14.19 4.25
CA LEU A 210 22.76 15.55 4.19
C LEU A 210 21.32 15.59 3.67
N ALA A 211 20.80 14.49 3.11
CA ALA A 211 19.43 14.44 2.59
C ALA A 211 18.38 14.83 3.65
N ASP A 212 18.52 14.33 4.88
CA ASP A 212 17.51 14.52 5.93
C ASP A 212 17.27 16.00 6.27
N GLY A 213 18.30 16.84 6.15
CA GLY A 213 18.23 18.27 6.53
C GLY A 213 18.36 19.28 5.39
N GLU A 214 19.06 18.95 4.31
CA GLU A 214 19.44 19.90 3.26
C GLU A 214 18.78 19.64 1.90
N LEU A 215 18.01 18.55 1.74
CA LEU A 215 17.41 18.24 0.45
C LEU A 215 16.46 19.34 -0.02
N ASN A 216 16.47 19.60 -1.32
CA ASN A 216 15.71 20.68 -1.93
C ASN A 216 14.84 20.27 -3.11
N TYR A 217 14.53 18.99 -3.26
CA TYR A 217 13.44 18.54 -4.12
C TYR A 217 12.49 17.66 -3.30
N ARG A 218 11.20 17.67 -3.64
CA ARG A 218 10.26 16.74 -3.02
C ARG A 218 10.56 15.32 -3.51
N ARG A 219 10.59 14.37 -2.58
CA ARG A 219 10.74 12.94 -2.85
C ARG A 219 9.43 12.18 -2.71
N PHE A 220 9.41 10.92 -3.17
CA PHE A 220 8.47 9.94 -2.67
C PHE A 220 8.90 9.47 -1.27
N PHE A 221 8.11 9.79 -0.25
CA PHE A 221 8.43 9.54 1.15
C PHE A 221 9.86 9.99 1.53
N THR A 222 10.72 9.06 1.94
CA THR A 222 12.13 9.29 2.32
C THR A 222 13.12 8.71 1.30
N VAL A 223 12.65 8.34 0.10
CA VAL A 223 13.46 7.70 -0.95
C VAL A 223 14.13 8.76 -1.83
N ASN A 224 15.44 8.95 -1.66
CA ASN A 224 16.24 9.92 -2.42
C ASN A 224 16.22 9.66 -3.94
N GLN A 225 16.09 8.41 -4.33
CA GLN A 225 16.13 8.00 -5.73
C GLN A 225 14.80 8.24 -6.46
N LEU A 226 13.79 8.87 -5.83
CA LEU A 226 12.50 9.14 -6.45
C LEU A 226 12.17 10.63 -6.32
N ILE A 227 12.40 11.39 -7.38
CA ILE A 227 12.13 12.83 -7.46
C ILE A 227 10.70 13.08 -7.92
N ALA A 228 10.00 13.96 -7.21
CA ALA A 228 8.59 14.17 -7.46
C ALA A 228 8.30 15.07 -8.67
N VAL A 229 7.25 14.70 -9.40
CA VAL A 229 6.75 15.39 -10.58
C VAL A 229 5.57 16.29 -10.22
N ARG A 230 5.48 17.43 -10.89
CA ARG A 230 4.43 18.45 -10.74
C ARG A 230 3.27 18.19 -11.70
N VAL A 231 2.63 17.03 -11.54
CA VAL A 231 1.51 16.59 -12.39
C VAL A 231 0.26 17.48 -12.27
N GLU A 232 0.23 18.41 -11.30
CA GLU A 232 -0.78 19.45 -11.23
C GLU A 232 -0.73 20.43 -12.42
N VAL A 233 0.45 20.58 -13.04
CA VAL A 233 0.68 21.41 -14.22
C VAL A 233 0.18 20.68 -15.48
N PRO A 234 -0.73 21.28 -16.27
CA PRO A 234 -1.35 20.60 -17.42
C PRO A 234 -0.36 20.01 -18.44
N GLU A 235 0.71 20.74 -18.77
CA GLU A 235 1.71 20.28 -19.74
C GLU A 235 2.51 19.07 -19.24
N VAL A 236 2.74 19.00 -17.93
CA VAL A 236 3.42 17.88 -17.27
C VAL A 236 2.51 16.66 -17.21
N PHE A 237 1.22 16.85 -16.91
CA PHE A 237 0.22 15.78 -17.00
C PHE A 237 0.15 15.21 -18.42
N GLU A 238 0.00 16.07 -19.42
CA GLU A 238 -0.07 15.64 -20.83
C GLU A 238 1.17 14.84 -21.22
N ALA A 239 2.36 15.34 -20.91
CA ALA A 239 3.60 14.68 -21.30
C ALA A 239 3.83 13.35 -20.59
N THR A 240 3.49 13.24 -19.30
CA THR A 240 3.69 12.00 -18.53
C THR A 240 2.59 10.95 -18.77
N HIS A 241 1.42 11.36 -19.25
CA HIS A 241 0.30 10.44 -19.49
C HIS A 241 0.09 10.09 -20.97
N ARG A 242 0.74 10.79 -21.91
CA ARG A 242 0.54 10.64 -23.36
C ARG A 242 0.53 9.19 -23.83
N THR A 243 1.50 8.39 -23.41
CA THR A 243 1.64 6.98 -23.84
C THR A 243 0.46 6.13 -23.35
N LEU A 244 0.11 6.24 -22.07
CA LEU A 244 -0.97 5.47 -21.47
C LEU A 244 -2.34 5.90 -22.02
N LEU A 245 -2.56 7.20 -22.21
CA LEU A 245 -3.78 7.73 -22.81
C LEU A 245 -3.94 7.29 -24.27
N ARG A 246 -2.85 7.28 -25.05
CA ARG A 246 -2.87 6.73 -26.41
C ARG A 246 -3.22 5.24 -26.40
N LEU A 247 -2.58 4.44 -25.54
CA LEU A 247 -2.86 3.01 -25.44
C LEU A 247 -4.30 2.73 -25.02
N HIS A 248 -4.87 3.56 -24.16
CA HIS A 248 -6.29 3.50 -23.82
C HIS A 248 -7.19 3.87 -25.01
N ALA A 249 -6.89 4.96 -25.73
CA ALA A 249 -7.63 5.35 -26.93
C ALA A 249 -7.57 4.30 -28.05
N ASP A 250 -6.44 3.58 -28.15
CA ASP A 250 -6.24 2.46 -29.07
C ASP A 250 -6.97 1.17 -28.62
N GLY A 251 -7.63 1.17 -27.45
CA GLY A 251 -8.33 0.03 -26.89
C GLY A 251 -7.41 -1.07 -26.35
N VAL A 252 -6.17 -0.74 -25.98
CA VAL A 252 -5.21 -1.67 -25.34
C VAL A 252 -5.41 -1.71 -23.83
N LEU A 253 -5.67 -0.54 -23.21
CA LEU A 253 -5.92 -0.39 -21.78
C LEU A 253 -7.38 -0.01 -21.54
N ASP A 254 -8.01 -0.57 -20.51
CA ASP A 254 -9.43 -0.37 -20.22
C ASP A 254 -9.68 0.37 -18.89
N GLY A 255 -8.69 0.39 -17.99
CA GLY A 255 -8.78 1.09 -16.71
C GLY A 255 -7.42 1.42 -16.11
N PHE A 256 -7.45 2.15 -15.00
CA PHE A 256 -6.27 2.69 -14.33
C PHE A 256 -6.30 2.47 -12.82
N ARG A 257 -5.16 2.11 -12.23
CA ARG A 257 -4.89 2.17 -10.79
C ARG A 257 -3.88 3.27 -10.55
N ILE A 258 -4.21 4.23 -9.70
CA ILE A 258 -3.36 5.41 -9.46
C ILE A 258 -2.54 5.17 -8.20
N ASP A 259 -1.23 5.10 -8.37
CA ASP A 259 -0.25 5.05 -7.31
C ASP A 259 -0.18 6.36 -6.53
N HIS A 260 -0.14 6.26 -5.21
CA HIS A 260 0.16 7.36 -4.29
C HIS A 260 -0.48 8.73 -4.63
N PRO A 261 -1.81 8.81 -4.84
CA PRO A 261 -2.52 10.08 -5.07
C PRO A 261 -2.34 11.09 -3.93
N ASP A 262 -2.11 10.62 -2.69
CA ASP A 262 -1.89 11.46 -1.52
C ASP A 262 -0.55 12.24 -1.57
N GLY A 263 0.35 11.91 -2.49
CA GLY A 263 1.55 12.70 -2.79
C GLY A 263 1.30 13.87 -3.75
N LEU A 264 0.15 13.92 -4.42
CA LEU A 264 -0.15 14.94 -5.43
C LEU A 264 -0.50 16.29 -4.79
N ALA A 265 -0.20 17.38 -5.48
CA ALA A 265 -0.58 18.73 -5.01
C ALA A 265 -2.10 18.91 -5.02
N ASP A 266 -2.77 18.44 -6.08
CA ASP A 266 -4.23 18.46 -6.26
C ASP A 266 -4.73 17.10 -6.79
N PRO A 267 -4.93 16.10 -5.91
CA PRO A 267 -5.41 14.77 -6.33
C PRO A 267 -6.80 14.83 -6.97
N ARG A 268 -7.68 15.72 -6.50
CA ARG A 268 -9.03 15.87 -7.06
C ARG A 268 -8.97 16.41 -8.49
N GLY A 269 -8.18 17.45 -8.75
CA GLY A 269 -7.96 17.98 -10.09
C GLY A 269 -7.26 16.99 -11.02
N TYR A 270 -6.30 16.22 -10.50
CA TYR A 270 -5.67 15.12 -11.25
C TYR A 270 -6.69 14.08 -11.73
N LEU A 271 -7.53 13.57 -10.82
CA LEU A 271 -8.54 12.55 -11.17
C LEU A 271 -9.58 13.08 -12.16
N ARG A 272 -10.00 14.34 -12.02
CA ARG A 272 -10.90 14.98 -13.00
C ARG A 272 -10.28 15.03 -14.39
N ARG A 273 -9.02 15.48 -14.51
CA ARG A 273 -8.31 15.49 -15.79
C ARG A 273 -8.15 14.09 -16.40
N LEU A 274 -7.84 13.09 -15.57
CA LEU A 274 -7.74 11.71 -16.05
C LEU A 274 -9.10 11.18 -16.54
N ALA A 275 -10.18 11.42 -15.79
CA ALA A 275 -11.53 11.05 -16.19
C ALA A 275 -11.95 11.74 -17.51
N GLU A 276 -11.67 13.04 -17.66
CA GLU A 276 -11.92 13.78 -18.90
C GLU A 276 -11.12 13.23 -20.08
N ALA A 277 -9.82 12.95 -19.89
CA ALA A 277 -8.94 12.45 -20.94
C ALA A 277 -9.26 11.02 -21.40
N THR A 278 -9.94 10.24 -20.56
CA THR A 278 -10.27 8.82 -20.80
C THR A 278 -11.75 8.58 -21.08
N GLY A 279 -12.58 9.63 -21.05
CA GLY A 279 -14.03 9.47 -21.17
C GLY A 279 -14.66 8.73 -19.98
N GLY A 280 -14.03 8.78 -18.81
CA GLY A 280 -14.51 8.15 -17.58
C GLY A 280 -14.14 6.67 -17.44
N ALA A 281 -12.94 6.28 -17.89
CA ALA A 281 -12.46 4.91 -17.71
C ALA A 281 -12.44 4.48 -16.24
N TYR A 282 -12.60 3.17 -16.00
CA TYR A 282 -12.55 2.61 -14.65
C TYR A 282 -11.23 2.98 -13.97
N THR A 283 -11.31 3.78 -12.91
CA THR A 283 -10.14 4.32 -12.21
C THR A 283 -10.26 4.07 -10.72
N VAL A 284 -9.25 3.46 -10.10
CA VAL A 284 -9.16 3.34 -8.64
C VAL A 284 -7.89 3.98 -8.11
N VAL A 285 -7.90 4.31 -6.83
CA VAL A 285 -6.82 5.06 -6.18
C VAL A 285 -6.20 4.28 -5.03
N GLU A 286 -4.87 4.22 -4.98
CA GLU A 286 -4.16 3.70 -3.82
C GLU A 286 -4.22 4.72 -2.67
N LYS A 287 -5.34 4.74 -1.95
CA LYS A 287 -5.57 5.67 -0.84
C LYS A 287 -5.85 4.91 0.43
N ILE A 288 -5.05 5.17 1.46
CA ILE A 288 -5.22 4.54 2.77
C ILE A 288 -6.24 5.34 3.59
N LEU A 289 -7.30 4.66 4.04
CA LEU A 289 -8.35 5.25 4.88
C LEU A 289 -8.14 4.85 6.35
N THR A 290 -7.87 5.84 7.21
CA THR A 290 -7.59 5.61 8.62
C THR A 290 -8.86 5.67 9.47
N GLY A 291 -9.11 4.64 10.29
CA GLY A 291 -10.21 4.68 11.25
C GLY A 291 -11.58 4.88 10.58
N PRO A 292 -12.35 5.93 10.93
CA PRO A 292 -13.66 6.23 10.34
C PRO A 292 -13.60 7.11 9.07
N GLU A 293 -12.41 7.45 8.57
CA GLU A 293 -12.22 8.25 7.37
C GLU A 293 -12.96 7.65 6.16
N ARG A 294 -13.53 8.54 5.33
CA ARG A 294 -14.19 8.18 4.07
C ARG A 294 -13.45 8.82 2.91
N LEU A 295 -13.48 8.14 1.76
CA LEU A 295 -12.94 8.68 0.52
C LEU A 295 -13.74 9.96 0.14
N PRO A 296 -13.08 11.05 -0.30
CA PRO A 296 -13.79 12.25 -0.74
C PRO A 296 -14.79 11.93 -1.86
N ALA A 297 -16.05 12.32 -1.66
CA ALA A 297 -17.15 11.96 -2.56
C ALA A 297 -17.09 12.63 -3.94
N ASP A 298 -16.27 13.68 -4.10
CA ASP A 298 -16.10 14.43 -5.34
C ASP A 298 -14.87 14.00 -6.16
N TRP A 299 -14.22 12.89 -5.79
CA TRP A 299 -13.15 12.26 -6.57
C TRP A 299 -13.75 11.47 -7.74
N ALA A 300 -13.32 11.81 -8.96
CA ALA A 300 -13.73 11.14 -10.19
C ALA A 300 -13.03 9.77 -10.34
N CYS A 301 -13.40 8.82 -9.49
CA CYS A 301 -12.86 7.45 -9.47
C CYS A 301 -13.95 6.46 -9.02
N ALA A 302 -13.68 5.17 -9.14
CA ALA A 302 -14.54 4.08 -8.72
C ALA A 302 -14.36 3.71 -7.24
N GLY A 303 -13.29 4.17 -6.59
CA GLY A 303 -12.99 3.92 -5.18
C GLY A 303 -11.50 3.67 -4.94
N THR A 304 -11.18 3.00 -3.83
CA THR A 304 -9.80 2.68 -3.42
C THR A 304 -9.31 1.38 -4.06
N THR A 305 -8.04 1.03 -3.81
CA THR A 305 -7.47 -0.30 -4.08
C THR A 305 -7.82 -1.36 -3.03
N GLY A 306 -8.55 -1.01 -1.97
CA GLY A 306 -9.19 -2.01 -1.09
C GLY A 306 -8.50 -2.33 0.23
N TYR A 307 -7.50 -1.57 0.70
CA TYR A 307 -6.94 -1.74 2.06
C TYR A 307 -7.96 -1.50 3.17
N ASP A 308 -8.93 -0.64 2.91
CA ASP A 308 -10.08 -0.46 3.80
C ASP A 308 -10.90 -1.75 3.90
N ALA A 309 -11.15 -2.45 2.78
CA ALA A 309 -11.80 -3.76 2.78
C ALA A 309 -11.00 -4.82 3.54
N LEU A 310 -9.68 -4.90 3.27
CA LEU A 310 -8.76 -5.78 3.98
C LEU A 310 -8.93 -5.64 5.49
N ARG A 311 -8.87 -4.40 6.01
CA ARG A 311 -9.02 -4.11 7.44
C ARG A 311 -10.36 -4.61 8.00
N ARG A 312 -11.48 -4.46 7.27
CA ARG A 312 -12.80 -4.87 7.77
C ARG A 312 -12.94 -6.40 7.78
N ILE A 313 -12.41 -7.08 6.76
CA ILE A 313 -12.43 -8.55 6.68
C ILE A 313 -11.56 -9.14 7.80
N ASP A 314 -10.32 -8.69 7.93
CA ASP A 314 -9.43 -9.17 9.01
C ASP A 314 -10.01 -8.83 10.39
N GLY A 315 -10.58 -7.64 10.54
CA GLY A 315 -11.22 -7.19 11.77
C GLY A 315 -12.37 -8.09 12.20
N VAL A 316 -13.31 -8.42 11.29
CA VAL A 316 -14.48 -9.22 11.67
C VAL A 316 -14.12 -10.66 12.03
N LEU A 317 -12.99 -11.17 11.53
CA LEU A 317 -12.45 -12.49 11.84
C LEU A 317 -11.57 -12.52 13.11
N THR A 318 -11.22 -11.36 13.68
CA THR A 318 -10.39 -11.26 14.88
C THR A 318 -11.23 -11.22 16.15
N ASP A 319 -10.86 -12.00 17.18
CA ASP A 319 -11.45 -11.87 18.52
C ASP A 319 -10.95 -10.58 19.17
N HIS A 320 -11.82 -9.56 19.24
CA HIS A 320 -11.52 -8.27 19.85
C HIS A 320 -11.05 -8.42 21.31
N ALA A 321 -11.80 -9.16 22.13
CA ALA A 321 -11.51 -9.27 23.55
C ALA A 321 -10.20 -10.03 23.80
N GLY A 322 -9.94 -11.07 23.02
CA GLY A 322 -8.70 -11.82 23.12
C GLY A 322 -7.49 -11.08 22.56
N ALA A 323 -7.65 -10.28 21.50
CA ALA A 323 -6.61 -9.37 21.03
C ALA A 323 -6.23 -8.32 22.11
N GLU A 324 -7.21 -7.75 22.83
CA GLU A 324 -6.91 -6.84 23.96
C GLU A 324 -6.10 -7.54 25.07
N ARG A 325 -6.43 -8.80 25.38
CA ARG A 325 -5.65 -9.61 26.34
C ARG A 325 -4.23 -9.89 25.84
N LEU A 326 -4.04 -10.15 24.54
CA LEU A 326 -2.70 -10.27 23.93
C LEU A 326 -1.89 -8.98 24.05
N VAL A 327 -2.51 -7.83 23.75
CA VAL A 327 -1.88 -6.51 23.91
C VAL A 327 -1.43 -6.29 25.35
N HIS A 328 -2.27 -6.67 26.32
CA HIS A 328 -1.92 -6.57 27.73
C HIS A 328 -0.74 -7.50 28.10
N ALA A 329 -0.77 -8.77 27.67
CA ALA A 329 0.30 -9.72 27.92
C ALA A 329 1.64 -9.29 27.30
N TYR A 330 1.62 -8.79 26.06
CA TYR A 330 2.80 -8.25 25.38
C TYR A 330 3.42 -7.08 26.16
N ARG A 331 2.58 -6.13 26.62
CA ARG A 331 3.04 -4.98 27.41
C ARG A 331 3.72 -5.39 28.71
N LEU A 332 3.16 -6.38 29.41
CA LEU A 332 3.74 -6.93 30.63
C LEU A 332 5.10 -7.61 30.35
N ASP A 333 5.20 -8.47 29.34
CA ASP A 333 6.44 -9.19 29.01
C ASP A 333 7.55 -8.26 28.49
N CYS A 334 7.19 -7.25 27.69
CA CYS A 334 8.15 -6.31 27.13
C CYS A 334 8.50 -5.14 28.08
N GLY A 335 7.84 -5.02 29.23
CA GLY A 335 8.04 -3.91 30.17
C GLY A 335 7.69 -2.54 29.58
N THR A 336 6.76 -2.49 28.62
CA THR A 336 6.33 -1.24 27.96
C THR A 336 4.88 -0.92 28.29
N LEU A 337 4.60 0.34 28.59
CA LEU A 337 3.23 0.84 28.78
C LEU A 337 2.65 1.47 27.51
N ALA A 338 3.45 1.63 26.45
CA ALA A 338 3.06 2.37 25.26
C ALA A 338 1.88 1.72 24.53
N ALA A 339 0.89 2.53 24.18
CA ALA A 339 -0.23 2.10 23.35
C ALA A 339 0.11 2.19 21.85
N PRO A 340 -0.56 1.43 20.96
CA PRO A 340 -0.34 1.54 19.51
C PRO A 340 -0.44 2.98 18.98
N ALA A 341 -1.45 3.73 19.46
CA ALA A 341 -1.64 5.13 19.08
C ALA A 341 -0.52 6.06 19.59
N GLU A 342 0.15 5.69 20.69
CA GLU A 342 1.30 6.43 21.20
C GLU A 342 2.55 6.13 20.36
N GLU A 343 2.80 4.87 19.98
CA GLU A 343 3.89 4.53 19.06
C GLU A 343 3.70 5.19 17.69
N ALA A 344 2.46 5.26 17.19
CA ALA A 344 2.13 5.98 15.94
C ALA A 344 2.42 7.49 16.05
N ARG A 345 2.10 8.14 17.18
CA ARG A 345 2.47 9.54 17.42
C ARG A 345 3.98 9.70 17.52
N ARG A 346 4.66 8.82 18.25
CA ARG A 346 6.11 8.86 18.42
C ARG A 346 6.86 8.70 17.09
N GLY A 347 6.47 7.74 16.26
CA GLY A 347 7.08 7.54 14.94
C GLY A 347 6.92 8.76 14.03
N ARG A 348 5.76 9.42 14.05
CA ARG A 348 5.53 10.68 13.32
C ARG A 348 6.36 11.86 13.84
N ALA A 349 6.47 11.97 15.17
CA ALA A 349 7.31 12.99 15.80
C ALA A 349 8.79 12.83 15.43
N GLU A 350 9.30 11.59 15.44
CA GLU A 350 10.70 11.31 15.10
C GLU A 350 11.04 11.66 13.64
N LEU A 351 10.10 11.52 12.70
CA LEU A 351 10.31 11.92 11.30
C LEU A 351 10.47 13.43 11.11
N THR A 352 9.71 14.22 11.86
CA THR A 352 9.62 15.68 11.69
C THR A 352 10.55 16.45 12.63
N ALA A 353 11.16 15.76 13.60
CA ALA A 353 12.14 16.32 14.51
C ALA A 353 13.38 16.86 13.76
N PRO A 354 14.14 17.79 14.37
CA PRO A 354 15.45 18.17 13.83
C PRO A 354 16.35 16.94 13.65
N GLY A 355 16.83 16.71 12.42
CA GLY A 355 17.62 15.53 12.06
C GLY A 355 16.81 14.26 11.76
N GLY A 356 15.48 14.34 11.78
CA GLY A 356 14.60 13.28 11.27
C GLY A 356 14.57 13.22 9.75
N GLU A 357 14.15 12.08 9.19
CA GLU A 357 14.19 11.80 7.74
C GLU A 357 13.34 12.77 6.87
N LEU A 358 12.38 13.48 7.49
CA LEU A 358 11.51 14.47 6.84
C LEU A 358 11.76 15.92 7.32
N ALA A 359 12.93 16.18 7.93
CA ALA A 359 13.24 17.51 8.45
C ALA A 359 13.42 18.57 7.34
N ALA A 360 13.87 18.16 6.15
CA ALA A 360 13.99 19.00 4.96
C ALA A 360 12.62 19.49 4.45
N GLU A 361 11.61 18.62 4.44
CA GLU A 361 10.23 18.93 4.07
C GLU A 361 9.60 19.93 5.05
N VAL A 362 9.84 19.75 6.36
CA VAL A 362 9.43 20.73 7.38
C VAL A 362 10.17 22.05 7.21
N ALA A 363 11.46 22.03 6.87
CA ALA A 363 12.24 23.24 6.64
C ALA A 363 11.71 24.04 5.44
N ARG A 364 11.20 23.37 4.38
CA ARG A 364 10.54 24.04 3.26
C ARG A 364 9.25 24.76 3.69
N LEU A 365 8.43 24.13 4.54
CA LEU A 365 7.23 24.76 5.09
C LEU A 365 7.57 26.00 5.94
N VAL A 366 8.65 25.94 6.73
CA VAL A 366 9.15 27.10 7.49
C VAL A 366 9.56 28.23 6.54
N ARG A 367 10.34 27.94 5.49
CA ARG A 367 10.73 28.95 4.48
C ARG A 367 9.53 29.57 3.78
N LEU A 368 8.48 28.79 3.52
CA LEU A 368 7.23 29.28 2.95
C LEU A 368 6.54 30.28 3.88
N VAL A 369 6.44 29.97 5.18
CA VAL A 369 5.90 30.90 6.18
C VAL A 369 6.71 32.19 6.24
N GLU A 370 8.04 32.10 6.28
CA GLU A 370 8.93 33.28 6.28
C GLU A 370 8.69 34.18 5.06
N ARG A 371 8.56 33.59 3.86
CA ARG A 371 8.25 34.34 2.64
C ARG A 371 6.88 35.01 2.69
N ILE A 372 5.87 34.32 3.23
CA ILE A 372 4.52 34.87 3.38
C ILE A 372 4.53 36.06 4.35
N CYS A 373 5.16 35.90 5.51
CA CYS A 373 5.32 36.95 6.52
C CYS A 373 6.10 38.17 5.97
N ALA A 374 7.13 37.94 5.16
CA ALA A 374 7.90 39.00 4.53
C ALA A 374 7.10 39.79 3.48
N ALA A 375 6.20 39.11 2.75
CA ALA A 375 5.32 39.74 1.76
C ALA A 375 4.12 40.46 2.40
N GLU A 376 3.67 40.00 3.57
CA GLU A 376 2.47 40.49 4.25
C GLU A 376 2.74 40.82 5.72
N PRO A 377 3.11 42.08 6.04
CA PRO A 377 3.49 42.49 7.39
C PRO A 377 2.42 42.23 8.47
N ALA A 378 1.15 42.15 8.10
CA ALA A 378 0.07 41.81 9.03
C ALA A 378 0.13 40.36 9.57
N LEU A 379 0.89 39.48 8.90
CA LEU A 379 1.12 38.08 9.29
C LEU A 379 2.54 37.87 9.85
N ALA A 380 3.32 38.92 10.10
CA ALA A 380 4.73 38.84 10.46
C ALA A 380 4.98 38.50 11.95
N ASP A 381 6.26 38.52 12.34
CA ASP A 381 6.74 38.35 13.72
C ASP A 381 6.56 36.95 14.35
N HIS A 382 6.69 35.90 13.52
CA HIS A 382 6.76 34.51 13.98
C HIS A 382 8.19 33.95 13.86
N PRO A 383 8.86 33.60 14.97
CA PRO A 383 10.21 33.07 14.89
C PRO A 383 10.22 31.65 14.29
N ALA A 384 11.18 31.37 13.40
CA ALA A 384 11.28 30.09 12.69
C ALA A 384 11.23 28.84 13.61
N PRO A 385 11.87 28.83 14.81
CA PRO A 385 11.70 27.72 15.76
C PRO A 385 10.26 27.51 16.24
N ALA A 386 9.48 28.58 16.42
CA ALA A 386 8.07 28.48 16.80
C ALA A 386 7.22 27.90 15.66
N VAL A 387 7.47 28.35 14.42
CA VAL A 387 6.78 27.80 13.23
C VAL A 387 7.08 26.30 13.09
N ARG A 388 8.36 25.91 13.23
CA ARG A 388 8.77 24.50 13.20
C ARG A 388 8.08 23.67 14.28
N ALA A 389 8.04 24.16 15.52
CA ALA A 389 7.41 23.44 16.64
C ALA A 389 5.91 23.21 16.39
N VAL A 390 5.20 24.24 15.90
CA VAL A 390 3.78 24.13 15.55
C VAL A 390 3.54 23.17 14.38
N LEU A 391 4.37 23.22 13.33
CA LEU A 391 4.29 22.27 12.21
C LEU A 391 4.53 20.83 12.65
N ALA A 392 5.55 20.59 13.47
CA ALA A 392 5.83 19.26 14.02
C ALA A 392 4.68 18.74 14.88
N GLN A 393 4.08 19.60 15.72
CA GLN A 393 2.89 19.26 16.51
C GLN A 393 1.72 18.88 15.60
N LEU A 394 1.42 19.70 14.58
CA LEU A 394 0.35 19.42 13.62
C LEU A 394 0.56 18.08 12.93
N LEU A 395 1.73 17.86 12.31
CA LEU A 395 2.04 16.64 11.57
C LEU A 395 2.07 15.39 12.47
N THR A 396 2.46 15.54 13.74
CA THR A 396 2.45 14.45 14.74
C THR A 396 1.05 14.06 15.17
N ALA A 397 0.15 15.05 15.32
CA ALA A 397 -1.19 14.84 15.86
C ALA A 397 -2.27 14.63 14.79
N TYR A 398 -1.99 14.94 13.52
CA TYR A 398 -2.98 14.86 12.44
C TYR A 398 -3.51 13.42 12.26
N PRO A 399 -4.83 13.16 12.34
CA PRO A 399 -5.35 11.80 12.56
C PRO A 399 -5.41 10.92 11.30
N VAL A 400 -5.43 11.52 10.12
CA VAL A 400 -5.50 10.83 8.82
C VAL A 400 -4.26 11.13 7.98
N TYR A 401 -4.19 10.58 6.76
CA TYR A 401 -3.02 10.74 5.90
C TYR A 401 -2.73 12.20 5.54
N ARG A 402 -3.74 12.98 5.15
CA ARG A 402 -3.56 14.39 4.79
C ARG A 402 -4.87 15.19 4.80
N PRO A 403 -4.81 16.52 4.95
CA PRO A 403 -5.93 17.39 4.59
C PRO A 403 -6.09 17.46 3.06
N TYR A 404 -7.34 17.44 2.60
CA TYR A 404 -7.73 17.66 1.20
C TYR A 404 -8.25 19.08 0.96
N VAL A 405 -7.44 20.08 1.34
CA VAL A 405 -7.77 21.50 1.16
C VAL A 405 -7.35 21.97 -0.24
N VAL A 406 -8.27 22.61 -0.97
CA VAL A 406 -7.99 23.21 -2.29
C VAL A 406 -7.93 24.74 -2.15
N PRO A 407 -6.80 25.38 -2.47
CA PRO A 407 -6.67 26.82 -2.35
C PRO A 407 -7.74 27.59 -3.14
N GLY A 408 -8.43 28.50 -2.46
CA GLY A 408 -9.53 29.29 -3.04
C GLY A 408 -10.92 28.68 -2.88
N GLU A 409 -11.02 27.46 -2.35
CA GLU A 409 -12.29 26.84 -1.94
C GLU A 409 -12.42 26.77 -0.42
N PRO A 410 -13.65 26.71 0.13
CA PRO A 410 -13.84 26.43 1.54
C PRO A 410 -13.19 25.10 1.94
N ALA A 411 -12.42 25.12 3.04
CA ALA A 411 -11.83 23.89 3.57
C ALA A 411 -12.91 22.87 3.97
N PRO A 412 -12.71 21.57 3.69
CA PRO A 412 -13.64 20.53 4.13
C PRO A 412 -13.84 20.53 5.65
N PRO A 413 -15.07 20.31 6.16
CA PRO A 413 -15.35 20.31 7.60
C PRO A 413 -14.47 19.37 8.43
N GLU A 414 -14.16 18.20 7.88
CA GLU A 414 -13.24 17.22 8.47
C GLU A 414 -11.83 17.77 8.62
N ALA A 415 -11.30 18.47 7.60
CA ALA A 415 -9.99 19.09 7.67
C ALA A 415 -9.97 20.22 8.72
N VAL A 416 -11.03 21.01 8.81
CA VAL A 416 -11.15 22.06 9.86
C VAL A 416 -11.13 21.45 11.26
N THR A 417 -11.89 20.37 11.46
CA THR A 417 -11.94 19.63 12.74
C THR A 417 -10.56 19.08 13.11
N ASP A 418 -9.94 18.34 12.19
CA ASP A 418 -8.69 17.61 12.43
C ASP A 418 -7.50 18.55 12.66
N VAL A 419 -7.38 19.62 11.86
CA VAL A 419 -6.32 20.62 12.03
C VAL A 419 -6.49 21.37 13.35
N THR A 420 -7.73 21.70 13.71
CA THR A 420 -8.02 22.38 14.98
C THR A 420 -7.71 21.48 16.16
N ALA A 421 -8.09 20.20 16.10
CA ALA A 421 -7.80 19.22 17.14
C ALA A 421 -6.29 18.96 17.30
N ALA A 422 -5.56 18.82 16.19
CA ALA A 422 -4.12 18.59 16.20
C ALA A 422 -3.32 19.74 16.85
N LEU A 423 -3.85 20.97 16.77
CA LEU A 423 -3.26 22.18 17.34
C LEU A 423 -3.86 22.59 18.68
N ALA A 424 -4.81 21.84 19.24
CA ALA A 424 -5.52 22.23 20.47
C ALA A 424 -4.62 22.29 21.71
N ALA A 425 -3.55 21.49 21.74
CA ALA A 425 -2.63 21.35 22.88
C ALA A 425 -1.33 22.15 22.72
N VAL A 426 -1.28 23.15 21.83
CA VAL A 426 -0.10 24.01 21.70
C VAL A 426 0.09 24.88 22.96
N PRO A 427 1.34 25.08 23.44
CA PRO A 427 1.63 25.98 24.55
C PRO A 427 1.11 27.41 24.31
N PRO A 428 0.73 28.17 25.37
CA PRO A 428 0.20 29.53 25.25
C PRO A 428 1.05 30.49 24.40
N GLU A 429 2.38 30.39 24.51
CA GLU A 429 3.36 31.19 23.77
C GLU A 429 3.39 30.88 22.25
N LEU A 430 2.84 29.74 21.82
CA LEU A 430 2.78 29.33 20.42
C LEU A 430 1.40 29.54 19.77
N VAL A 431 0.38 29.98 20.53
CA VAL A 431 -1.02 30.10 20.04
C VAL A 431 -1.13 31.02 18.82
N ALA A 432 -0.42 32.15 18.80
CA ALA A 432 -0.42 33.07 17.65
C ALA A 432 0.14 32.39 16.39
N THR A 433 1.28 31.69 16.53
CA THR A 433 1.89 30.93 15.44
C THR A 433 1.02 29.76 14.99
N ALA A 434 0.36 29.07 15.92
CA ALA A 434 -0.61 28.02 15.61
C ALA A 434 -1.82 28.55 14.84
N THR A 435 -2.27 29.76 15.15
CA THR A 435 -3.35 30.43 14.42
C THR A 435 -2.94 30.73 12.98
N LEU A 436 -1.71 31.24 12.77
CA LEU A 436 -1.15 31.44 11.43
C LEU A 436 -1.05 30.13 10.64
N VAL A 437 -0.40 29.10 11.21
CA VAL A 437 -0.22 27.80 10.55
C VAL A 437 -1.56 27.14 10.25
N ARG A 438 -2.54 27.21 11.17
CA ARG A 438 -3.91 26.72 10.93
C ARG A 438 -4.57 27.46 9.77
N GLY A 439 -4.49 28.80 9.76
CA GLY A 439 -5.08 29.62 8.70
C GLY A 439 -4.47 29.32 7.33
N LEU A 440 -3.15 29.14 7.26
CA LEU A 440 -2.45 28.74 6.05
C LEU A 440 -2.84 27.32 5.63
N THR A 441 -2.86 26.36 6.55
CA THR A 441 -3.25 24.97 6.30
C THR A 441 -4.64 24.84 5.69
N LEU A 442 -5.58 25.65 6.18
CA LEU A 442 -6.98 25.62 5.78
C LEU A 442 -7.30 26.58 4.61
N GLY A 443 -6.30 27.23 4.02
CA GLY A 443 -6.51 28.19 2.92
C GLY A 443 -7.34 29.43 3.30
N GLN A 444 -7.36 29.80 4.58
CA GLN A 444 -8.25 30.85 5.13
C GLN A 444 -7.65 32.26 5.09
N LEU A 445 -6.39 32.40 4.67
CA LEU A 445 -5.66 33.68 4.70
C LEU A 445 -5.55 34.34 3.32
N GLY A 446 -6.52 34.10 2.44
CA GLY A 446 -6.49 34.57 1.05
C GLY A 446 -5.48 33.79 0.19
N ARG A 447 -5.23 34.28 -1.04
CA ARG A 447 -4.43 33.57 -2.03
C ARG A 447 -3.15 34.31 -2.41
N SER A 448 -2.09 33.54 -2.58
CA SER A 448 -0.84 33.93 -3.23
C SER A 448 -0.10 32.66 -3.62
N PRO A 449 0.85 32.69 -4.58
CA PRO A 449 1.61 31.49 -4.95
C PRO A 449 2.26 30.78 -3.75
N ALA A 450 2.79 31.52 -2.77
CA ALA A 450 3.38 30.95 -1.57
C ALA A 450 2.35 30.33 -0.60
N LYS A 451 1.17 30.95 -0.44
CA LYS A 451 0.08 30.41 0.39
C LYS A 451 -0.52 29.14 -0.22
N ASP A 452 -0.74 29.16 -1.53
CA ASP A 452 -1.25 28.01 -2.28
C ASP A 452 -0.24 26.86 -2.25
N GLU A 453 1.06 27.14 -2.41
CA GLU A 453 2.13 26.15 -2.24
C GLU A 453 2.17 25.60 -0.81
N PHE A 454 2.02 26.42 0.22
CA PHE A 454 2.00 25.95 1.61
C PHE A 454 0.87 24.94 1.84
N CYS A 455 -0.35 25.23 1.37
CA CYS A 455 -1.49 24.33 1.50
C CYS A 455 -1.19 22.95 0.88
N ALA A 456 -0.76 22.95 -0.38
CA ALA A 456 -0.43 21.73 -1.11
C ALA A 456 0.72 20.98 -0.43
N ARG A 457 1.81 21.70 -0.09
CA ARG A 457 3.01 21.13 0.53
C ARG A 457 2.72 20.46 1.85
N LEU A 458 1.90 21.08 2.70
CA LEU A 458 1.54 20.51 3.99
C LEU A 458 0.83 19.17 3.81
N GLY A 459 -0.14 19.09 2.88
CA GLY A 459 -0.83 17.84 2.57
C GLY A 459 0.12 16.75 2.05
N GLN A 460 1.06 17.11 1.19
CA GLN A 460 2.09 16.19 0.66
C GLN A 460 3.07 15.72 1.75
N THR A 461 3.44 16.58 2.70
CA THR A 461 4.31 16.19 3.81
C THR A 461 3.56 15.34 4.83
N ALA A 462 2.30 15.67 5.13
CA ALA A 462 1.47 14.92 6.07
C ALA A 462 1.31 13.45 5.64
N SER A 463 1.10 13.18 4.35
CA SER A 463 0.94 11.81 3.84
C SER A 463 2.21 10.98 4.01
N ALA A 464 3.39 11.58 3.77
CA ALA A 464 4.68 10.93 4.03
C ALA A 464 4.92 10.66 5.52
N VAL A 465 4.57 11.62 6.39
CA VAL A 465 4.66 11.46 7.85
C VAL A 465 3.77 10.32 8.34
N ALA A 466 2.53 10.22 7.83
CA ALA A 466 1.62 9.14 8.19
C ALA A 466 2.18 7.76 7.79
N ALA A 467 2.58 7.58 6.53
CA ALA A 467 3.10 6.32 6.04
C ALA A 467 4.39 5.89 6.78
N LYS A 468 5.41 6.76 6.79
CA LYS A 468 6.73 6.41 7.35
C LYS A 468 6.71 6.32 8.88
N GLY A 469 5.84 7.09 9.54
CA GLY A 469 5.79 7.17 11.00
C GLY A 469 4.95 6.07 11.61
N VAL A 470 3.95 5.59 10.87
CA VAL A 470 3.04 4.53 11.34
C VAL A 470 3.38 3.20 10.70
N GLU A 471 3.27 3.08 9.37
CA GLU A 471 3.38 1.80 8.68
C GLU A 471 4.81 1.26 8.66
N ASP A 472 5.80 2.13 8.49
CA ASP A 472 7.22 1.77 8.43
C ASP A 472 7.99 2.09 9.71
N THR A 473 7.27 2.36 10.82
CA THR A 473 7.91 2.54 12.13
C THR A 473 7.06 1.95 13.25
N ALA A 474 5.87 2.51 13.53
CA ALA A 474 5.05 2.08 14.66
C ALA A 474 4.60 0.61 14.56
N PHE A 475 4.22 0.15 13.37
CA PHE A 475 3.85 -1.25 13.10
C PHE A 475 4.99 -2.25 13.34
N TYR A 476 6.25 -1.80 13.33
CA TYR A 476 7.41 -2.63 13.65
C TYR A 476 7.85 -2.53 15.12
N ARG A 477 7.27 -1.59 15.88
CA ARG A 477 7.53 -1.38 17.32
C ARG A 477 6.51 -2.06 18.22
N PHE A 478 5.29 -2.27 17.72
CA PHE A 478 4.18 -2.85 18.47
C PHE A 478 3.89 -4.28 18.04
N ASN A 479 4.65 -5.26 18.54
CA ASN A 479 4.60 -6.65 18.06
C ASN A 479 3.61 -7.54 18.84
N ALA A 480 2.53 -6.97 19.40
CA ALA A 480 1.58 -7.75 20.22
C ALA A 480 0.80 -8.79 19.38
N LEU A 481 0.30 -8.36 18.21
CA LEU A 481 -0.38 -9.22 17.25
C LEU A 481 -0.12 -8.68 15.83
N LEU A 482 0.73 -9.38 15.07
CA LEU A 482 1.23 -8.89 13.78
C LEU A 482 0.17 -8.85 12.66
N SER A 483 -0.94 -9.58 12.78
CA SER A 483 -2.05 -9.49 11.82
C SER A 483 -2.76 -8.13 11.85
N LEU A 484 -2.64 -7.37 12.94
CA LEU A 484 -3.18 -6.02 13.05
C LEU A 484 -2.30 -4.97 12.36
N ASN A 485 -1.01 -5.27 12.23
CA ASN A 485 0.02 -4.36 11.74
C ASN A 485 0.17 -4.53 10.22
N GLU A 486 -0.86 -4.09 9.53
CA GLU A 486 -0.99 -4.16 8.08
C GLU A 486 -1.27 -2.77 7.50
N VAL A 487 -0.91 -2.51 6.25
CA VAL A 487 -1.22 -1.26 5.54
C VAL A 487 -2.72 -0.97 5.62
N GLY A 488 -3.09 0.23 6.07
CA GLY A 488 -4.48 0.60 6.40
C GLY A 488 -5.07 -0.03 7.67
N GLY A 489 -4.28 -0.80 8.43
CA GLY A 489 -4.64 -1.38 9.72
C GLY A 489 -4.80 -0.34 10.83
N PHE A 490 -5.52 -0.72 11.89
CA PHE A 490 -5.77 0.18 13.03
C PHE A 490 -5.58 -0.55 14.36
N PRO A 491 -4.33 -0.87 14.76
CA PRO A 491 -4.05 -1.72 15.93
C PRO A 491 -4.54 -1.17 17.27
N ALA A 492 -4.88 0.12 17.33
CA ALA A 492 -5.48 0.74 18.51
C ALA A 492 -6.91 0.24 18.80
N HIS A 493 -7.60 -0.31 17.78
CA HIS A 493 -8.93 -0.89 17.90
C HIS A 493 -8.95 -2.24 17.18
N PRO A 494 -8.44 -3.31 17.83
CA PRO A 494 -8.33 -4.62 17.21
C PRO A 494 -9.71 -5.25 16.99
N GLY A 495 -9.95 -5.88 15.84
CA GLY A 495 -11.22 -6.55 15.57
C GLY A 495 -12.38 -5.64 15.15
N LEU A 496 -13.48 -6.26 14.73
CA LEU A 496 -14.71 -5.60 14.26
C LEU A 496 -15.94 -6.44 14.61
N ARG A 497 -17.05 -5.82 15.02
CA ARG A 497 -18.31 -6.54 15.24
C ARG A 497 -18.99 -6.87 13.90
N PRO A 498 -19.74 -7.99 13.78
CA PRO A 498 -20.52 -8.32 12.59
C PRO A 498 -21.40 -7.18 12.08
N ALA A 499 -22.09 -6.46 12.97
CA ALA A 499 -22.94 -5.33 12.59
C ALA A 499 -22.14 -4.20 11.90
N GLU A 500 -20.95 -3.88 12.40
CA GLU A 500 -20.10 -2.83 11.82
C GLU A 500 -19.57 -3.25 10.43
N PHE A 501 -19.30 -4.54 10.22
CA PHE A 501 -18.96 -5.08 8.91
C PHE A 501 -20.14 -4.94 7.93
N HIS A 502 -21.36 -5.29 8.36
CA HIS A 502 -22.56 -5.20 7.54
C HIS A 502 -22.91 -3.74 7.20
N ASP A 503 -22.83 -2.82 8.16
CA ASP A 503 -23.07 -1.38 7.94
C ASP A 503 -22.10 -0.81 6.91
N TRP A 504 -20.82 -1.20 7.01
CA TRP A 504 -19.80 -0.76 6.04
C TRP A 504 -20.01 -1.37 4.65
N CYS A 505 -20.41 -2.64 4.55
CA CYS A 505 -20.78 -3.25 3.28
C CYS A 505 -22.01 -2.56 2.64
N GLY A 506 -23.00 -2.18 3.46
CA GLY A 506 -24.15 -1.39 3.01
C GLY A 506 -23.71 -0.02 2.45
N TYR A 507 -22.82 0.67 3.17
CA TYR A 507 -22.24 1.93 2.70
C TYR A 507 -21.51 1.77 1.36
N LEU A 508 -20.69 0.73 1.19
CA LEU A 508 -20.02 0.45 -0.09
C LEU A 508 -21.02 0.20 -1.22
N ALA A 509 -22.04 -0.63 -0.97
CA ALA A 509 -23.04 -0.97 -1.99
C ALA A 509 -23.79 0.28 -2.50
N GLU A 510 -23.98 1.28 -1.64
CA GLU A 510 -24.68 2.52 -1.97
C GLU A 510 -23.77 3.58 -2.61
N HIS A 511 -22.56 3.78 -2.07
CA HIS A 511 -21.72 4.94 -2.41
C HIS A 511 -20.55 4.59 -3.32
N TRP A 512 -20.02 3.36 -3.22
CA TRP A 512 -18.80 2.94 -3.91
C TRP A 512 -18.92 1.48 -4.42
N PRO A 513 -19.96 1.13 -5.21
CA PRO A 513 -20.25 -0.26 -5.57
C PRO A 513 -19.17 -0.90 -6.44
N HIS A 514 -18.30 -0.09 -7.05
CA HIS A 514 -17.23 -0.49 -7.95
C HIS A 514 -15.82 -0.25 -7.39
N THR A 515 -15.68 0.08 -6.10
CA THR A 515 -14.36 0.16 -5.44
C THR A 515 -13.65 -1.17 -5.54
N MET A 516 -12.32 -1.18 -5.70
CA MET A 516 -11.58 -2.43 -5.52
C MET A 516 -11.59 -2.85 -4.05
N THR A 517 -11.52 -4.16 -3.82
CA THR A 517 -11.32 -4.78 -2.51
C THR A 517 -10.12 -5.71 -2.61
N ALA A 518 -9.30 -5.80 -1.55
CA ALA A 518 -8.09 -6.62 -1.56
C ALA A 518 -7.91 -7.37 -0.24
N LEU A 519 -7.17 -8.48 -0.29
CA LEU A 519 -6.70 -9.21 0.89
C LEU A 519 -5.17 -9.33 0.95
N SER A 520 -4.49 -9.24 -0.18
CA SER A 520 -3.04 -9.23 -0.30
C SER A 520 -2.68 -8.31 -1.45
N THR A 521 -1.56 -7.61 -1.34
CA THR A 521 -1.01 -6.77 -2.39
C THR A 521 0.52 -6.91 -2.37
N HIS A 522 1.18 -6.24 -3.32
CA HIS A 522 2.64 -6.16 -3.34
C HIS A 522 3.22 -5.31 -2.18
N ASP A 523 2.38 -4.59 -1.42
CA ASP A 523 2.82 -3.76 -0.29
C ASP A 523 2.25 -4.21 1.07
N THR A 524 1.33 -5.18 1.09
CA THR A 524 0.91 -5.77 2.36
C THR A 524 2.12 -6.37 3.10
N LYS A 525 2.23 -6.10 4.39
CA LYS A 525 3.29 -6.57 5.28
C LYS A 525 3.24 -8.10 5.46
N ARG A 526 2.05 -8.72 5.34
CA ARG A 526 1.87 -10.17 5.23
C ARG A 526 0.71 -10.51 4.29
N SER A 527 0.79 -11.66 3.62
CA SER A 527 -0.32 -12.25 2.86
C SER A 527 -1.52 -12.63 3.73
N ALA A 528 -2.68 -12.79 3.10
CA ALA A 528 -3.95 -13.06 3.76
C ALA A 528 -3.92 -14.33 4.62
N ASP A 529 -3.37 -15.43 4.13
CA ASP A 529 -3.36 -16.71 4.86
C ASP A 529 -2.33 -16.69 6.01
N ALA A 530 -1.24 -15.94 5.85
CA ALA A 530 -0.31 -15.66 6.93
C ALA A 530 -0.99 -14.87 8.07
N ARG A 531 -1.81 -13.86 7.74
CA ARG A 531 -2.61 -13.13 8.73
C ARG A 531 -3.72 -14.01 9.32
N ALA A 532 -4.37 -14.86 8.52
CA ALA A 532 -5.41 -15.79 8.99
C ALA A 532 -4.89 -16.77 10.06
N ARG A 533 -3.64 -17.24 9.95
CA ARG A 533 -2.96 -18.03 11.00
C ARG A 533 -2.75 -17.22 12.28
N LEU A 534 -2.22 -16.01 12.14
CA LEU A 534 -1.94 -15.12 13.27
C LEU A 534 -3.20 -14.71 14.02
N THR A 535 -4.31 -14.48 13.31
CA THR A 535 -5.58 -14.07 13.92
C THR A 535 -6.14 -15.13 14.88
N VAL A 536 -5.83 -16.42 14.69
CA VAL A 536 -6.23 -17.48 15.65
C VAL A 536 -5.59 -17.25 17.03
N LEU A 537 -4.42 -16.62 17.11
CA LEU A 537 -3.75 -16.34 18.39
C LEU A 537 -4.60 -15.47 19.30
N ALA A 538 -5.44 -14.59 18.73
CA ALA A 538 -6.37 -13.78 19.48
C ALA A 538 -7.43 -14.63 20.22
N GLU A 539 -7.75 -15.84 19.76
CA GLU A 539 -8.72 -16.72 20.42
C GLU A 539 -8.13 -17.57 21.55
N LEU A 540 -6.79 -17.61 21.66
CA LEU A 540 -6.06 -18.35 22.70
C LEU A 540 -4.94 -17.52 23.35
N PRO A 541 -5.24 -16.32 23.88
CA PRO A 541 -4.23 -15.34 24.26
C PRO A 541 -3.28 -15.83 25.35
N GLU A 542 -3.81 -16.53 26.36
CA GLU A 542 -3.01 -17.02 27.49
C GLU A 542 -2.08 -18.15 27.06
N ARG A 543 -2.56 -19.07 26.21
CA ARG A 543 -1.74 -20.15 25.65
C ARG A 543 -0.64 -19.60 24.76
N TRP A 544 -0.94 -18.63 23.90
CA TRP A 544 0.07 -18.00 23.04
C TRP A 544 1.16 -17.29 23.85
N ALA A 545 0.77 -16.46 24.83
CA ALA A 545 1.74 -15.77 25.67
C ALA A 545 2.67 -16.75 26.43
N ALA A 546 2.12 -17.87 26.91
CA ALA A 546 2.90 -18.91 27.57
C ALA A 546 3.89 -19.61 26.62
N GLU A 547 3.48 -19.94 25.39
CA GLU A 547 4.38 -20.52 24.39
C GLU A 547 5.48 -19.54 23.98
N CYS A 548 5.15 -18.26 23.75
CA CYS A 548 6.16 -17.21 23.52
C CYS A 548 7.22 -17.18 24.61
N ALA A 549 6.82 -17.18 25.89
CA ALA A 549 7.76 -17.16 27.01
C ALA A 549 8.62 -18.44 27.07
N ALA A 550 8.00 -19.60 26.85
CA ALA A 550 8.68 -20.89 26.84
C ALA A 550 9.68 -21.00 25.68
N TRP A 551 9.30 -20.62 24.47
CA TRP A 551 10.15 -20.68 23.28
C TRP A 551 11.30 -19.68 23.37
N THR A 552 11.02 -18.46 23.86
CA THR A 552 12.07 -17.45 24.11
C THR A 552 13.14 -18.00 25.05
N THR A 553 12.72 -18.67 26.13
CA THR A 553 13.65 -19.26 27.10
C THR A 553 14.46 -20.41 26.50
N ALA A 554 13.80 -21.30 25.75
CA ALA A 554 14.44 -22.47 25.15
C ALA A 554 15.37 -22.13 23.97
N ALA A 555 15.12 -21.04 23.24
CA ALA A 555 15.97 -20.57 22.14
C ALA A 555 17.24 -19.85 22.64
N GLY A 556 17.34 -19.56 23.94
CA GLY A 556 18.50 -18.91 24.55
C GLY A 556 18.37 -17.40 24.63
N ARG A 557 19.49 -16.68 24.52
CA ARG A 557 19.55 -15.23 24.74
C ARG A 557 19.04 -14.45 23.54
N CYS A 558 17.76 -14.06 23.58
CA CYS A 558 17.20 -13.10 22.63
C CYS A 558 17.79 -11.70 22.87
N PRO A 559 18.05 -10.89 21.81
CA PRO A 559 18.51 -9.52 21.96
C PRO A 559 17.57 -8.62 22.77
N ASP A 560 16.26 -8.76 22.59
CA ASP A 560 15.22 -8.03 23.32
C ASP A 560 13.84 -8.73 23.21
N ARG A 561 12.93 -8.42 24.14
CA ARG A 561 11.61 -9.07 24.23
C ARG A 561 10.68 -8.75 23.05
N PRO A 562 10.53 -7.50 22.57
CA PRO A 562 9.73 -7.20 21.39
C PRO A 562 10.14 -7.99 20.13
N THR A 563 11.44 -8.23 19.96
CA THR A 563 11.98 -9.00 18.83
C THR A 563 11.68 -10.50 18.97
N ALA A 564 11.60 -11.04 20.18
CA ALA A 564 11.14 -12.42 20.39
C ALA A 564 9.70 -12.60 19.91
N TRP A 565 8.79 -11.69 20.27
CA TRP A 565 7.39 -11.72 19.81
C TRP A 565 7.27 -11.61 18.29
N LEU A 566 8.09 -10.76 17.68
CA LEU A 566 8.19 -10.65 16.23
C LEU A 566 8.64 -11.97 15.59
N LEU A 567 9.71 -12.58 16.12
CA LEU A 567 10.24 -13.86 15.63
C LEU A 567 9.17 -14.96 15.68
N TRP A 568 8.56 -15.19 16.84
CA TRP A 568 7.62 -16.30 17.02
C TRP A 568 6.40 -16.16 16.13
N GLN A 569 5.84 -14.95 16.01
CA GLN A 569 4.71 -14.72 15.10
C GLN A 569 5.12 -14.84 13.63
N THR A 570 6.32 -14.38 13.25
CA THR A 570 6.82 -14.54 11.87
C THR A 570 6.96 -16.03 11.51
N LEU A 571 7.40 -16.86 12.46
CA LEU A 571 7.41 -18.31 12.29
C LEU A 571 5.99 -18.85 12.13
N ILE A 572 5.04 -18.52 13.02
CA ILE A 572 3.64 -18.98 12.89
C ILE A 572 3.01 -18.59 11.55
N ALA A 573 3.25 -17.35 11.11
CA ALA A 573 2.70 -16.80 9.88
C ALA A 573 3.13 -17.59 8.64
N ALA A 574 4.39 -18.04 8.58
CA ALA A 574 4.98 -18.62 7.37
C ALA A 574 5.58 -20.03 7.55
N TRP A 575 5.30 -20.73 8.66
CA TRP A 575 5.86 -22.06 8.94
C TRP A 575 5.47 -23.12 7.90
N PRO A 576 6.39 -24.01 7.48
CA PRO A 576 7.84 -23.96 7.71
C PRO A 576 8.51 -22.86 6.87
N VAL A 577 9.56 -22.22 7.40
CA VAL A 577 10.26 -21.12 6.73
C VAL A 577 11.76 -21.38 6.64
N GLU A 578 12.34 -21.08 5.48
CA GLU A 578 13.79 -21.18 5.27
C GLU A 578 14.56 -20.16 6.10
N PRO A 579 15.75 -20.51 6.64
CA PRO A 579 16.51 -19.64 7.54
C PRO A 579 16.83 -18.25 6.97
N ASP A 580 17.24 -18.18 5.70
CA ASP A 580 17.64 -16.90 5.08
C ASP A 580 16.44 -15.99 4.84
N ARG A 581 15.30 -16.58 4.47
CA ARG A 581 14.01 -15.88 4.33
C ARG A 581 13.59 -15.27 5.67
N LEU A 582 13.65 -16.04 6.75
CA LEU A 582 13.35 -15.55 8.11
C LEU A 582 14.29 -14.41 8.52
N VAL A 583 15.60 -14.61 8.35
CA VAL A 583 16.62 -13.62 8.73
C VAL A 583 16.42 -12.30 7.98
N GLY A 584 16.15 -12.34 6.68
CA GLY A 584 15.88 -11.16 5.87
C GLY A 584 14.70 -10.34 6.41
N ILE A 585 13.60 -11.01 6.76
CA ILE A 585 12.40 -10.36 7.31
C ILE A 585 12.67 -9.76 8.69
N LEU A 586 13.40 -10.47 9.56
CA LEU A 586 13.73 -9.97 10.89
C LEU A 586 14.63 -8.74 10.82
N LEU A 587 15.69 -8.77 10.01
CA LEU A 587 16.60 -7.64 9.84
C LEU A 587 15.88 -6.43 9.26
N LYS A 588 15.03 -6.61 8.23
CA LYS A 588 14.16 -5.54 7.72
C LYS A 588 13.31 -4.97 8.84
N SER A 589 12.62 -5.82 9.59
CA SER A 589 11.68 -5.40 10.64
C SER A 589 12.35 -4.61 11.77
N VAL A 590 13.52 -5.03 12.26
CA VAL A 590 14.22 -4.30 13.34
C VAL A 590 14.86 -2.99 12.86
N ARG A 591 15.26 -2.92 11.58
CA ARG A 591 15.72 -1.66 10.95
C ARG A 591 14.57 -0.67 10.74
N GLU A 592 13.38 -1.14 10.36
CA GLU A 592 12.18 -0.30 10.28
C GLU A 592 11.73 0.18 11.67
N ALA A 593 11.90 -0.65 12.71
CA ALA A 593 11.60 -0.24 14.08
C ALA A 593 12.50 0.91 14.58
N LYS A 594 13.72 1.09 14.04
CA LYS A 594 14.64 2.20 14.38
C LYS A 594 14.91 2.33 15.88
N ARG A 595 14.95 1.21 16.62
CA ARG A 595 15.18 1.20 18.08
C ARG A 595 16.60 0.78 18.44
N ALA A 596 17.02 -0.39 17.94
CA ALA A 596 18.35 -0.95 18.21
C ALA A 596 19.29 -0.79 17.00
N THR A 597 18.75 -0.80 15.79
CA THR A 597 19.47 -0.63 14.52
C THR A 597 18.56 0.13 13.55
N SER A 598 19.13 0.69 12.47
CA SER A 598 18.38 1.33 11.38
C SER A 598 19.10 1.11 10.05
N TRP A 599 18.42 1.45 8.95
CA TRP A 599 19.03 1.41 7.62
C TRP A 599 20.23 2.36 7.47
N THR A 600 20.23 3.49 8.19
CA THR A 600 21.23 4.56 8.05
C THR A 600 22.36 4.45 9.07
N THR A 601 22.11 3.82 10.22
CA THR A 601 23.10 3.59 11.28
C THR A 601 22.96 2.15 11.80
N PRO A 602 23.43 1.15 11.05
CA PRO A 602 23.32 -0.25 11.46
C PRO A 602 24.14 -0.54 12.73
N ASP A 603 23.54 -1.22 13.70
CA ASP A 603 24.28 -1.84 14.81
C ASP A 603 24.61 -3.29 14.43
N GLU A 604 25.79 -3.49 13.86
CA GLU A 604 26.23 -4.80 13.40
C GLU A 604 26.31 -5.84 14.52
N GLN A 605 26.59 -5.44 15.77
CA GLN A 605 26.68 -6.39 16.88
C GLN A 605 25.28 -6.88 17.26
N TYR A 606 24.31 -5.98 17.32
CA TYR A 606 22.91 -6.34 17.53
C TYR A 606 22.40 -7.25 16.40
N GLU A 607 22.64 -6.87 15.15
CA GLU A 607 22.18 -7.65 13.99
C GLU A 607 22.81 -9.05 13.96
N ARG A 608 24.11 -9.19 14.22
CA ARG A 608 24.76 -10.51 14.32
C ARG A 608 24.10 -11.40 15.39
N ARG A 609 23.87 -10.87 16.59
CA ARG A 609 23.18 -11.62 17.67
C ARG A 609 21.77 -12.05 17.28
N LEU A 610 21.03 -11.19 16.56
CA LEU A 610 19.69 -11.53 16.07
C LEU A 610 19.73 -12.65 15.03
N VAL A 611 20.66 -12.59 14.06
CA VAL A 611 20.82 -13.65 13.06
C VAL A 611 21.18 -14.97 13.72
N GLU A 612 22.15 -14.98 14.65
CA GLU A 612 22.53 -16.17 15.41
C GLU A 612 21.34 -16.75 16.20
N TYR A 613 20.57 -15.89 16.88
CA TYR A 613 19.40 -16.29 17.65
C TYR A 613 18.31 -16.91 16.76
N ALA A 614 17.97 -16.29 15.62
CA ALA A 614 16.95 -16.78 14.71
C ALA A 614 17.33 -18.14 14.09
N ARG A 615 18.59 -18.30 13.65
CA ARG A 615 19.10 -19.57 13.12
C ARG A 615 19.15 -20.65 14.19
N ALA A 616 19.57 -20.31 15.42
CA ALA A 616 19.58 -21.26 16.54
C ALA A 616 18.17 -21.73 16.91
N ALA A 617 17.17 -20.84 16.86
CA ALA A 617 15.78 -21.20 17.09
C ALA A 617 15.27 -22.25 16.08
N LEU A 618 15.53 -22.05 14.78
CA LEU A 618 15.16 -23.00 13.72
C LEU A 618 15.92 -24.33 13.79
N ALA A 619 17.20 -24.29 14.18
CA ALA A 619 18.04 -25.48 14.27
C ALA A 619 17.83 -26.27 15.58
N ASN A 620 17.07 -25.74 16.54
CA ASN A 620 16.89 -26.37 17.84
C ASN A 620 15.95 -27.58 17.75
N PRO A 621 16.44 -28.82 17.99
CA PRO A 621 15.66 -30.04 17.79
C PRO A 621 14.50 -30.20 18.80
N GLY A 622 14.51 -29.45 19.91
CA GLY A 622 13.42 -29.43 20.88
C GLY A 622 12.38 -28.33 20.59
N LEU A 623 12.70 -27.31 19.80
CA LEU A 623 11.78 -26.22 19.46
C LEU A 623 11.03 -26.46 18.17
N SER A 624 11.70 -26.88 17.09
CA SER A 624 11.06 -27.04 15.79
C SER A 624 9.86 -27.98 15.83
N PRO A 625 9.89 -29.14 16.50
CA PRO A 625 8.70 -29.99 16.67
C PRO A 625 7.59 -29.35 17.51
N ARG A 626 7.92 -28.47 18.47
CA ARG A 626 6.92 -27.75 19.27
C ARG A 626 6.21 -26.68 18.46
N ILE A 627 6.97 -25.94 17.64
CA ILE A 627 6.42 -24.95 16.72
C ILE A 627 5.53 -25.64 15.69
N ASP A 628 6.02 -26.74 15.10
CA ASP A 628 5.26 -27.55 14.16
C ASP A 628 3.95 -28.08 14.79
N GLY A 629 4.03 -28.66 15.98
CA GLY A 629 2.86 -29.13 16.72
C GLY A 629 1.88 -28.00 17.07
N PHE A 630 2.37 -26.80 17.38
CA PHE A 630 1.51 -25.63 17.61
C PHE A 630 0.81 -25.18 16.33
N VAL A 631 1.55 -25.04 15.22
CA VAL A 631 1.01 -24.69 13.90
C VAL A 631 -0.03 -25.72 13.45
N HIS A 632 0.26 -27.00 13.61
CA HIS A 632 -0.68 -28.08 13.34
C HIS A 632 -1.94 -27.97 14.20
N SER A 633 -1.81 -27.63 15.49
CA SER A 633 -2.95 -27.47 16.40
C SER A 633 -3.88 -26.30 16.04
N ILE A 634 -3.36 -25.25 15.39
CA ILE A 634 -4.17 -24.11 14.93
C ILE A 634 -4.61 -24.23 13.46
N ALA A 635 -4.09 -25.19 12.71
CA ALA A 635 -4.32 -25.33 11.27
C ALA A 635 -5.80 -25.44 10.88
N PRO A 636 -6.68 -26.19 11.59
CA PRO A 636 -8.11 -26.24 11.26
C PRO A 636 -8.80 -24.86 11.38
N HIS A 637 -8.37 -24.06 12.36
CA HIS A 637 -8.91 -22.73 12.63
C HIS A 637 -8.36 -21.70 11.62
N ALA A 638 -7.07 -21.79 11.28
CA ALA A 638 -6.46 -20.97 10.24
C ALA A 638 -7.06 -21.27 8.86
N ARG A 639 -7.34 -22.55 8.54
CA ARG A 639 -8.08 -22.97 7.35
C ARG A 639 -9.45 -22.31 7.30
N SER A 640 -10.20 -22.35 8.40
CA SER A 640 -11.50 -21.67 8.51
C SER A 640 -11.40 -20.18 8.23
N ASN A 641 -10.46 -19.48 8.86
CA ASN A 641 -10.25 -18.05 8.64
C ASN A 641 -9.83 -17.73 7.20
N SER A 642 -9.01 -18.58 6.57
CA SER A 642 -8.56 -18.39 5.19
C SER A 642 -9.71 -18.51 4.19
N LEU A 643 -10.55 -19.53 4.34
CA LEU A 643 -11.74 -19.73 3.50
C LEU A 643 -12.81 -18.65 3.76
N ALA A 644 -12.99 -18.25 5.02
CA ALA A 644 -13.89 -17.16 5.40
C ALA A 644 -13.46 -15.84 4.78
N ALA A 645 -12.18 -15.46 4.92
CA ALA A 645 -11.65 -14.23 4.33
C ALA A 645 -11.82 -14.23 2.81
N ALA A 646 -11.48 -15.34 2.13
CA ALA A 646 -11.63 -15.48 0.69
C ALA A 646 -13.10 -15.34 0.25
N LEU A 647 -14.04 -16.05 0.89
CA LEU A 647 -15.45 -15.94 0.49
C LEU A 647 -16.00 -14.53 0.73
N LEU A 648 -15.69 -13.92 1.88
CA LEU A 648 -16.10 -12.55 2.17
C LEU A 648 -15.58 -11.58 1.11
N HIS A 649 -14.28 -11.63 0.81
CA HIS A 649 -13.64 -10.79 -0.20
C HIS A 649 -14.29 -10.93 -1.58
N LEU A 650 -14.56 -12.16 -1.99
CA LEU A 650 -15.09 -12.47 -3.32
C LEU A 650 -16.58 -12.09 -3.45
N THR A 651 -17.39 -12.18 -2.39
CA THR A 651 -18.85 -12.00 -2.50
C THR A 651 -19.41 -10.75 -1.86
N MET A 652 -18.61 -9.97 -1.11
CA MET A 652 -19.01 -8.65 -0.63
C MET A 652 -19.15 -7.61 -1.77
N PRO A 653 -19.77 -6.44 -1.53
CA PRO A 653 -19.81 -5.34 -2.49
C PRO A 653 -18.41 -4.84 -2.89
N GLY A 654 -18.27 -4.27 -4.09
CA GLY A 654 -16.99 -3.91 -4.69
C GLY A 654 -16.45 -4.96 -5.66
N VAL A 655 -15.25 -4.70 -6.20
CA VAL A 655 -14.53 -5.48 -7.19
C VAL A 655 -13.36 -6.20 -6.51
N PRO A 656 -13.39 -7.53 -6.31
CA PRO A 656 -12.27 -8.23 -5.71
C PRO A 656 -11.05 -8.23 -6.64
N ASP A 657 -9.94 -7.67 -6.15
CA ASP A 657 -8.60 -7.76 -6.75
C ASP A 657 -7.82 -8.89 -6.09
N LEU A 658 -7.44 -9.89 -6.88
CA LEU A 658 -6.68 -11.05 -6.41
C LEU A 658 -5.20 -10.81 -6.65
N PHE A 659 -4.37 -11.01 -5.63
CA PHE A 659 -2.93 -11.00 -5.80
C PHE A 659 -2.45 -12.30 -6.42
N GLN A 660 -1.43 -12.25 -7.27
CA GLN A 660 -0.90 -13.42 -7.95
C GLN A 660 -0.60 -14.59 -6.98
N GLY A 661 -1.17 -15.75 -7.25
CA GLY A 661 -1.03 -16.98 -6.45
C GLY A 661 -1.92 -17.06 -5.20
N SER A 662 -2.73 -16.04 -4.90
CA SER A 662 -3.58 -16.03 -3.70
C SER A 662 -4.87 -16.85 -3.81
N GLU A 663 -5.16 -17.44 -4.97
CA GLU A 663 -6.19 -18.46 -5.16
C GLU A 663 -5.88 -19.77 -4.40
N GLU A 664 -4.62 -19.99 -4.05
CA GLU A 664 -4.16 -20.99 -3.08
C GLU A 664 -3.65 -20.32 -1.79
N PRO A 665 -3.35 -21.08 -0.71
CA PRO A 665 -2.72 -20.54 0.49
C PRO A 665 -1.38 -19.89 0.18
N LEU A 666 -1.32 -18.59 0.40
CA LEU A 666 -0.14 -17.77 0.21
C LEU A 666 0.40 -17.37 1.58
N TYR A 667 1.68 -17.68 1.83
CA TYR A 667 2.36 -17.38 3.09
C TYR A 667 3.53 -16.43 2.90
N THR A 668 3.42 -15.46 1.98
CA THR A 668 4.41 -14.40 1.78
C THR A 668 4.36 -13.37 2.90
N LEU A 669 5.51 -12.77 3.17
CA LEU A 669 5.74 -11.73 4.17
C LEU A 669 6.05 -10.40 3.45
N VAL A 670 6.58 -9.41 4.16
CA VAL A 670 6.82 -8.08 3.61
C VAL A 670 7.82 -8.11 2.45
N ASP A 671 7.63 -7.22 1.47
CA ASP A 671 8.56 -6.93 0.37
C ASP A 671 10.04 -7.03 0.79
N PRO A 672 10.93 -7.68 0.01
CA PRO A 672 10.70 -8.26 -1.32
C PRO A 672 10.10 -9.67 -1.33
N ASP A 673 9.75 -10.25 -0.17
CA ASP A 673 9.29 -11.63 -0.09
C ASP A 673 7.98 -11.88 -0.87
N ASN A 674 7.07 -10.90 -0.87
CA ASN A 674 5.82 -10.93 -1.64
C ASN A 674 5.97 -10.57 -3.14
N ARG A 675 7.19 -10.37 -3.65
CA ARG A 675 7.45 -9.99 -5.05
C ARG A 675 8.02 -11.11 -5.92
N ALA A 676 8.21 -12.30 -5.34
CA ALA A 676 8.68 -13.46 -6.09
C ALA A 676 7.76 -13.79 -7.28
N PRO A 677 8.31 -14.17 -8.44
CA PRO A 677 7.50 -14.69 -9.54
C PRO A 677 6.65 -15.88 -9.09
N VAL A 678 5.42 -15.97 -9.60
CA VAL A 678 4.52 -17.08 -9.33
C VAL A 678 4.53 -18.06 -10.51
N ASP A 679 4.53 -19.37 -10.23
CA ASP A 679 4.33 -20.40 -11.24
C ASP A 679 2.83 -20.61 -11.51
N LEU A 680 2.29 -19.83 -12.44
CA LEU A 680 0.88 -19.95 -12.87
C LEU A 680 0.62 -21.24 -13.67
N GLY A 681 1.65 -21.88 -14.24
CA GLY A 681 1.50 -23.13 -14.98
C GLY A 681 1.08 -24.29 -14.07
N SER A 682 1.72 -24.40 -12.90
CA SER A 682 1.33 -25.38 -11.88
C SER A 682 -0.11 -25.18 -11.37
N LEU A 683 -0.55 -23.92 -11.21
CA LEU A 683 -1.93 -23.60 -10.83
C LEU A 683 -2.93 -23.98 -11.93
N ALA A 684 -2.57 -23.77 -13.20
CA ALA A 684 -3.39 -24.16 -14.33
C ALA A 684 -3.65 -25.67 -14.39
N VAL A 685 -2.60 -26.48 -14.18
CA VAL A 685 -2.72 -27.94 -14.10
C VAL A 685 -3.63 -28.36 -12.95
N ARG A 686 -3.49 -27.75 -11.77
CA ARG A 686 -4.34 -28.09 -10.63
C ARG A 686 -5.81 -27.74 -10.86
N LEU A 687 -6.08 -26.59 -11.49
CA LEU A 687 -7.45 -26.17 -11.83
C LEU A 687 -8.13 -27.16 -12.79
N THR A 688 -7.38 -27.79 -13.70
CA THR A 688 -7.91 -28.80 -14.63
C THR A 688 -8.04 -30.19 -14.02
N ASP A 689 -7.06 -30.61 -13.21
CA ASP A 689 -6.98 -31.99 -12.69
C ASP A 689 -7.91 -32.26 -11.51
N SER A 690 -8.52 -31.23 -10.93
CA SER A 690 -9.34 -31.37 -9.73
C SER A 690 -10.47 -30.34 -9.65
N PRO A 691 -11.48 -30.42 -10.53
CA PRO A 691 -12.68 -29.59 -10.41
C PRO A 691 -13.55 -29.93 -9.19
N THR A 692 -13.22 -30.99 -8.44
CA THR A 692 -14.00 -31.49 -7.31
C THR A 692 -13.36 -31.13 -5.98
N ASP A 693 -14.21 -30.75 -5.03
CA ASP A 693 -13.86 -30.57 -3.62
C ASP A 693 -13.11 -31.78 -3.02
N ARG A 694 -12.10 -31.50 -2.19
CA ARG A 694 -11.36 -32.48 -1.38
C ARG A 694 -11.20 -31.93 0.05
N PRO A 695 -12.14 -32.25 0.96
CA PRO A 695 -12.09 -31.79 2.33
C PRO A 695 -10.75 -32.12 3.01
N GLY A 696 -10.12 -31.11 3.61
CA GLY A 696 -8.85 -31.22 4.32
C GLY A 696 -7.61 -30.80 3.52
N ASP A 697 -7.73 -30.55 2.21
CA ASP A 697 -6.67 -29.95 1.38
C ASP A 697 -7.00 -28.47 1.14
N LEU A 698 -6.50 -27.59 2.03
CA LEU A 698 -6.80 -26.15 1.97
C LEU A 698 -6.44 -25.52 0.61
N ALA A 699 -5.41 -26.02 -0.09
CA ALA A 699 -5.05 -25.50 -1.40
C ALA A 699 -6.15 -25.77 -2.43
N ARG A 700 -6.67 -27.00 -2.48
CA ARG A 700 -7.77 -27.35 -3.39
C ARG A 700 -9.08 -26.68 -3.01
N GLU A 701 -9.38 -26.61 -1.72
CA GLU A 701 -10.61 -25.98 -1.23
C GLU A 701 -10.64 -24.49 -1.57
N LYS A 702 -9.53 -23.78 -1.32
CA LYS A 702 -9.45 -22.35 -1.62
C LYS A 702 -9.45 -22.08 -3.12
N LEU A 703 -8.77 -22.90 -3.93
CA LEU A 703 -8.81 -22.79 -5.38
C LEU A 703 -10.22 -23.02 -5.94
N HIS A 704 -10.91 -24.06 -5.46
CA HIS A 704 -12.29 -24.36 -5.84
C HIS A 704 -13.26 -23.24 -5.46
N LEU A 705 -13.18 -22.76 -4.21
CA LEU A 705 -13.97 -21.63 -3.73
C LEU A 705 -13.72 -20.38 -4.59
N THR A 706 -12.46 -20.07 -4.83
CA THR A 706 -12.04 -18.90 -5.60
C THR A 706 -12.58 -18.96 -7.03
N ALA A 707 -12.35 -20.07 -7.73
CA ALA A 707 -12.85 -20.28 -9.08
C ALA A 707 -14.38 -20.23 -9.16
N THR A 708 -15.07 -20.86 -8.19
CA THR A 708 -16.53 -20.88 -8.12
C THR A 708 -17.12 -19.48 -7.94
N ALA A 709 -16.61 -18.72 -6.97
CA ALA A 709 -17.09 -17.37 -6.71
C ALA A 709 -16.77 -16.40 -7.86
N LEU A 710 -15.59 -16.49 -8.46
CA LEU A 710 -15.19 -15.65 -9.60
C LEU A 710 -16.06 -15.94 -10.83
N ARG A 711 -16.27 -17.21 -11.18
CA ARG A 711 -17.16 -17.61 -12.29
C ARG A 711 -18.60 -17.16 -12.06
N LEU A 712 -19.09 -17.24 -10.82
CA LEU A 712 -20.41 -16.74 -10.45
C LEU A 712 -20.54 -15.24 -10.71
N ARG A 713 -19.54 -14.43 -10.33
CA ARG A 713 -19.52 -12.98 -10.61
C ARG A 713 -19.40 -12.67 -12.10
N ARG A 714 -18.61 -13.47 -12.82
CA ARG A 714 -18.44 -13.30 -14.26
C ARG A 714 -19.72 -13.63 -15.03
N ALA A 715 -20.54 -14.56 -14.53
CA ALA A 715 -21.83 -14.91 -15.10
C ALA A 715 -22.92 -13.84 -14.89
N GLY A 716 -22.74 -12.91 -13.94
CA GLY A 716 -23.63 -11.77 -13.75
C GLY A 716 -23.45 -11.09 -12.40
N GLU A 717 -24.03 -9.90 -12.26
CA GLU A 717 -23.99 -9.15 -11.01
C GLU A 717 -24.63 -9.93 -9.86
N LEU A 718 -23.98 -9.92 -8.69
CA LEU A 718 -24.51 -10.58 -7.50
C LEU A 718 -25.73 -9.82 -6.92
N GLY A 719 -25.87 -8.52 -7.19
CA GLY A 719 -27.00 -7.70 -6.73
C GLY A 719 -26.80 -7.00 -5.38
N PRO A 720 -27.86 -6.38 -4.81
CA PRO A 720 -27.81 -5.55 -3.60
C PRO A 720 -27.44 -6.34 -2.34
N TYR A 721 -26.80 -5.68 -1.37
CA TYR A 721 -26.35 -6.31 -0.13
C TYR A 721 -27.48 -6.38 0.91
N ARG A 722 -27.66 -7.54 1.55
CA ARG A 722 -28.58 -7.69 2.71
C ARG A 722 -27.96 -8.59 3.78
N PRO A 723 -27.75 -8.12 5.02
CA PRO A 723 -27.26 -8.98 6.10
C PRO A 723 -28.28 -10.06 6.45
N LEU A 724 -27.79 -11.24 6.86
CA LEU A 724 -28.62 -12.32 7.39
C LEU A 724 -28.15 -12.65 8.81
N SER A 725 -29.10 -12.93 9.70
CA SER A 725 -28.81 -13.20 11.11
C SER A 725 -29.04 -14.67 11.45
N ALA A 726 -28.14 -15.21 12.25
CA ALA A 726 -28.35 -16.49 12.92
C ALA A 726 -29.01 -16.29 14.29
N THR A 727 -29.70 -17.33 14.75
CA THR A 727 -30.25 -17.44 16.11
C THR A 727 -29.72 -18.71 16.77
N GLY A 728 -29.63 -18.71 18.10
CA GLY A 728 -29.07 -19.81 18.87
C GLY A 728 -27.72 -19.49 19.52
N PRO A 729 -27.14 -20.43 20.28
CA PRO A 729 -26.11 -20.11 21.25
C PRO A 729 -24.71 -19.92 20.65
N ALA A 730 -24.50 -20.27 19.37
CA ALA A 730 -23.27 -19.98 18.63
C ALA A 730 -23.47 -18.95 17.51
N ALA A 731 -24.58 -18.20 17.49
CA ALA A 731 -24.89 -17.22 16.44
C ALA A 731 -23.78 -16.18 16.20
N GLY A 732 -23.05 -15.79 17.25
CA GLY A 732 -21.91 -14.86 17.14
C GLY A 732 -20.70 -15.39 16.35
N HIS A 733 -20.67 -16.70 16.05
CA HIS A 733 -19.65 -17.33 15.21
C HIS A 733 -20.03 -17.37 13.72
N LEU A 734 -21.25 -16.99 13.35
CA LEU A 734 -21.67 -16.93 11.96
C LEU A 734 -21.69 -15.48 11.48
N LEU A 735 -21.14 -15.25 10.29
CA LEU A 735 -21.36 -14.03 9.52
C LEU A 735 -22.00 -14.43 8.18
N ALA A 736 -23.18 -13.88 7.87
CA ALA A 736 -23.91 -14.24 6.67
C ALA A 736 -24.58 -13.03 6.01
N PHE A 737 -24.67 -13.06 4.68
CA PHE A 737 -25.38 -12.04 3.91
C PHE A 737 -25.88 -12.60 2.57
N ALA A 738 -26.95 -12.02 2.06
CA ALA A 738 -27.41 -12.20 0.70
C ALA A 738 -26.83 -11.12 -0.22
N ARG A 739 -26.59 -11.49 -1.47
CA ARG A 739 -26.46 -10.55 -2.59
C ARG A 739 -27.61 -10.81 -3.55
N GLY A 740 -28.45 -9.79 -3.72
CA GLY A 740 -29.70 -9.87 -4.46
C GLY A 740 -30.61 -10.98 -3.94
N GLU A 741 -31.33 -11.59 -4.87
CA GLU A 741 -32.16 -12.78 -4.59
C GLU A 741 -31.44 -14.08 -4.91
N ARG A 742 -30.25 -14.00 -5.53
CA ARG A 742 -29.60 -15.14 -6.17
C ARG A 742 -28.55 -15.82 -5.32
N THR A 743 -27.92 -15.12 -4.38
CA THR A 743 -26.75 -15.67 -3.68
C THR A 743 -26.76 -15.37 -2.19
N VAL A 744 -26.29 -16.33 -1.39
CA VAL A 744 -26.04 -16.17 0.06
C VAL A 744 -24.64 -16.68 0.36
N SER A 745 -23.88 -15.89 1.12
CA SER A 745 -22.61 -16.31 1.69
C SER A 745 -22.76 -16.46 3.20
N ALA A 746 -22.26 -17.56 3.74
CA ALA A 746 -22.20 -17.83 5.17
C ALA A 746 -20.78 -18.27 5.52
N VAL A 747 -20.16 -17.65 6.53
CA VAL A 747 -18.80 -17.96 6.95
C VAL A 747 -18.69 -18.12 8.46
N THR A 748 -17.79 -19.01 8.89
CA THR A 748 -17.39 -19.15 10.28
C THR A 748 -16.39 -18.06 10.66
N ARG A 749 -16.65 -17.36 11.77
CA ARG A 749 -15.71 -16.48 12.47
C ARG A 749 -15.42 -17.02 13.86
N LEU A 750 -14.24 -16.72 14.39
CA LEU A 750 -13.76 -17.22 15.68
C LEU A 750 -13.87 -18.76 15.80
N PRO A 751 -13.23 -19.51 14.87
CA PRO A 751 -13.38 -20.95 14.79
C PRO A 751 -12.76 -21.72 15.97
N TYR A 752 -11.76 -21.17 16.68
CA TYR A 752 -11.18 -21.85 17.85
C TYR A 752 -12.18 -21.81 19.01
N GLY A 753 -12.75 -20.65 19.30
CA GLY A 753 -13.79 -20.48 20.32
C GLY A 753 -15.02 -21.34 20.02
N LEU A 754 -15.45 -21.39 18.75
CA LEU A 754 -16.58 -22.24 18.33
C LEU A 754 -16.32 -23.71 18.68
N ALA A 755 -15.17 -24.25 18.28
CA ALA A 755 -14.81 -25.64 18.54
C ALA A 755 -14.71 -25.92 20.05
N HIS A 756 -14.10 -25.00 20.80
CA HIS A 756 -13.93 -25.14 22.25
C HIS A 756 -15.25 -25.12 23.02
N HIS A 757 -16.27 -24.42 22.51
CA HIS A 757 -17.60 -24.32 23.13
C HIS A 757 -18.63 -25.33 22.60
N GLY A 758 -18.17 -26.41 21.94
CA GLY A 758 -19.03 -27.52 21.51
C GLY A 758 -19.66 -27.35 20.13
N GLY A 759 -19.12 -26.49 19.28
CA GLY A 759 -19.56 -26.30 17.91
C GLY A 759 -20.88 -25.53 17.77
N TRP A 760 -21.54 -25.72 16.63
CA TRP A 760 -22.72 -24.96 16.22
C TRP A 760 -23.97 -25.20 17.08
N ARG A 761 -24.09 -26.37 17.74
CA ARG A 761 -25.25 -26.74 18.58
C ARG A 761 -26.57 -26.54 17.81
N ASP A 762 -27.59 -25.96 18.44
CA ASP A 762 -28.91 -25.63 17.88
C ASP A 762 -28.94 -24.27 17.17
N THR A 763 -27.78 -23.76 16.70
CA THR A 763 -27.73 -22.49 15.96
C THR A 763 -28.29 -22.68 14.55
N VAL A 764 -29.22 -21.80 14.17
CA VAL A 764 -29.88 -21.80 12.86
C VAL A 764 -29.65 -20.48 12.13
N LEU A 765 -29.63 -20.51 10.80
CA LEU A 765 -29.59 -19.36 9.91
C LEU A 765 -30.95 -19.21 9.22
N GLY A 766 -31.53 -18.00 9.29
CA GLY A 766 -32.72 -17.67 8.51
C GLY A 766 -32.36 -17.40 7.04
N LEU A 767 -32.58 -18.40 6.18
CA LEU A 767 -32.45 -18.26 4.74
C LEU A 767 -33.76 -17.78 4.10
N PRO A 768 -33.71 -16.96 3.04
CA PRO A 768 -34.91 -16.64 2.28
C PRO A 768 -35.55 -17.91 1.72
N ALA A 769 -36.88 -17.94 1.64
CA ALA A 769 -37.63 -19.06 1.08
C ALA A 769 -37.12 -19.42 -0.33
N GLY A 770 -37.31 -20.68 -0.74
CA GLY A 770 -36.87 -21.21 -2.03
C GLY A 770 -35.81 -22.30 -1.88
N ARG A 771 -35.45 -22.91 -3.01
CA ARG A 771 -34.43 -23.96 -3.07
C ARG A 771 -33.08 -23.34 -3.39
N TRP A 772 -32.07 -23.75 -2.65
CA TRP A 772 -30.71 -23.27 -2.80
C TRP A 772 -29.78 -24.44 -3.03
N THR A 773 -28.67 -24.21 -3.72
CA THR A 773 -27.60 -25.19 -3.86
C THR A 773 -26.29 -24.56 -3.37
N ASP A 774 -25.62 -25.21 -2.42
CA ASP A 774 -24.26 -24.84 -2.05
C ASP A 774 -23.31 -25.16 -3.21
N GLN A 775 -22.76 -24.14 -3.83
CA GLN A 775 -21.91 -24.28 -5.01
C GLN A 775 -20.54 -24.90 -4.69
N LEU A 776 -20.15 -24.95 -3.42
CA LEU A 776 -18.90 -25.57 -3.02
C LEU A 776 -19.02 -27.10 -2.97
N THR A 777 -20.17 -27.61 -2.52
CA THR A 777 -20.39 -29.05 -2.30
C THR A 777 -21.41 -29.69 -3.26
N GLY A 778 -22.25 -28.89 -3.91
CA GLY A 778 -23.39 -29.35 -4.71
C GLY A 778 -24.61 -29.78 -3.88
N HIS A 779 -24.60 -29.60 -2.55
CA HIS A 779 -25.71 -30.00 -1.70
C HIS A 779 -26.91 -29.04 -1.81
N PRO A 780 -28.14 -29.57 -1.98
CA PRO A 780 -29.34 -28.75 -1.94
C PRO A 780 -29.69 -28.37 -0.49
N VAL A 781 -30.19 -27.15 -0.32
CA VAL A 781 -30.61 -26.55 0.95
C VAL A 781 -31.98 -25.90 0.75
N GLU A 782 -32.97 -26.29 1.54
CA GLU A 782 -34.28 -25.66 1.53
C GLU A 782 -34.26 -24.39 2.40
N GLY A 783 -34.85 -23.30 1.91
CA GLY A 783 -34.94 -22.03 2.63
C GLY A 783 -35.83 -22.10 3.88
N GLY A 784 -35.68 -21.13 4.78
CA GLY A 784 -36.29 -21.15 6.12
C GLY A 784 -35.23 -21.15 7.22
N GLU A 785 -35.53 -21.74 8.38
CA GLU A 785 -34.55 -21.93 9.45
C GLU A 785 -33.68 -23.16 9.16
N VAL A 786 -32.42 -22.92 8.82
CA VAL A 786 -31.47 -23.98 8.44
C VAL A 786 -30.45 -24.19 9.55
N SER A 787 -30.22 -25.45 9.95
CA SER A 787 -29.17 -25.82 10.90
C SER A 787 -27.80 -25.41 10.35
N VAL A 788 -27.09 -24.55 11.08
CA VAL A 788 -25.74 -24.13 10.68
C VAL A 788 -24.76 -25.30 10.76
N ALA A 789 -24.97 -26.22 11.72
CA ALA A 789 -24.17 -27.43 11.83
C ALA A 789 -24.23 -28.28 10.55
N GLU A 790 -25.43 -28.45 9.99
CA GLU A 790 -25.65 -29.19 8.73
C GLU A 790 -25.11 -28.40 7.54
N LEU A 791 -25.42 -27.10 7.46
CA LEU A 791 -24.98 -26.22 6.37
C LEU A 791 -23.46 -26.19 6.22
N LEU A 792 -22.72 -26.16 7.33
CA LEU A 792 -21.25 -26.03 7.36
C LEU A 792 -20.55 -27.32 7.78
N THR A 793 -21.16 -28.48 7.50
CA THR A 793 -20.58 -29.80 7.82
C THR A 793 -19.29 -30.08 7.03
N HIS A 794 -19.27 -29.74 5.73
CA HIS A 794 -18.14 -30.05 4.85
C HIS A 794 -17.06 -28.95 4.86
N HIS A 795 -17.52 -27.70 4.80
CA HIS A 795 -16.68 -26.51 4.81
C HIS A 795 -17.10 -25.55 5.91
N PRO A 796 -16.16 -24.78 6.47
CA PRO A 796 -16.48 -23.72 7.44
C PRO A 796 -17.15 -22.50 6.77
N VAL A 797 -17.48 -22.60 5.49
CA VAL A 797 -18.11 -21.57 4.66
C VAL A 797 -19.09 -22.23 3.68
N ALA A 798 -20.10 -21.50 3.24
CA ALA A 798 -21.05 -21.94 2.20
C ALA A 798 -21.35 -20.80 1.24
N LEU A 799 -21.42 -21.12 -0.06
CA LEU A 799 -21.83 -20.19 -1.12
C LEU A 799 -23.10 -20.74 -1.77
N LEU A 800 -24.25 -20.30 -1.29
CA LEU A 800 -25.54 -20.76 -1.76
C LEU A 800 -25.97 -19.94 -2.97
N VAL A 801 -26.41 -20.61 -4.02
CA VAL A 801 -27.07 -20.00 -5.18
C VAL A 801 -28.49 -20.51 -5.27
N ARG A 802 -29.45 -19.62 -5.50
CA ARG A 802 -30.86 -19.98 -5.65
C ARG A 802 -31.05 -20.75 -6.95
N ASP A 803 -31.76 -21.88 -6.87
CA ASP A 803 -32.13 -22.63 -8.05
C ASP A 803 -33.06 -21.78 -8.92
N SER A 804 -32.94 -21.90 -10.24
CA SER A 804 -33.89 -21.27 -11.16
C SER A 804 -35.26 -21.90 -10.94
N GLU A 805 -36.32 -21.10 -10.81
CA GLU A 805 -37.68 -21.64 -10.93
C GLU A 805 -37.82 -22.23 -12.33
N VAL A 806 -38.13 -23.53 -12.40
CA VAL A 806 -38.35 -24.28 -13.66
C VAL A 806 -39.57 -23.76 -14.39
#